data_AF-A0A8J5XV34-F1
#
_entry.id   AF-A0A8J5XV34-F1
#
_cell.length_a   1.000
_cell.length_b   1.000
_cell.length_c   1.000
_cell.angle_alpha   90.00
_cell.angle_beta   90.00
_cell.angle_gamma   90.00
#
_symmetry.space_group_name_H-M   'P 1'
#
loop_
_entity.id
_entity.type
_entity.pdbx_description
1 polymer ?
#
loop_
_entity_poly.entity_id
_entity_poly.type
_entity_poly.pdbx_seq_one_letter_code
_entity_poly.pdbx_strand_id
1 'polypeptide(L)'
;MEHAEPLQPFSVVRNGEPLLLTPVLATSSGSDDELREAAISLFHHVLPGVARKFMRKLFASEHARTILLMRSVEDVLAERLRRAAPDEVAAPPAAAGDDGVGSEDTSSFSGPSDDDAPAGASDVEHAGSGAGMPGSNSDGSSAVDDESLADELGGCSPAGAPAVACAVRTKHRVVGAASFELVEEAQCPRDVHRVLQVTLLGVRTKFQALGLGAQLLRRVLSPRLSGAYDATITFADHDAVRFFRKFGFSDDAILTSRFRAVVDAWDQSTLMVRHNVCAPPRGVAGGGATDALLYPPAAIAEPRYLAGDDLRARIDGWREARVLGYSQELSMLEMTHAELCMLRQRVVRQDDYVRFLKAEVVQLHQQRGALADEVARLTALLQQQQPHVDALQQQQSQPPRQLTLPRTPPRVPVEAPAGGSRTGASAAATRDLQGGQREVMRVSPLSSLLEPMDAHSHECARLAEAFAASLRPADHACGALRLRRVWQLASAEARAARSRDFDAAALALASVAGVRGSGEREAATGCSELELYLGAPVEVLQHVLVNGFDLELWPPRNEALRQLEVFGEGMYLTRSASQAHRFCAGCGFVLLVRARLGNCHAVGVPDRARSRPDGESGVLVVPGRQLPGDTPGAFAEEFVIFKKRIPPLMPLCLLEVDEAHDAVPASHPGR
;
A
#
# COMPACT_ATOMS: atom_id res chain seq x y z
N MET A 1 19.01 41.57 3.52
CA MET A 1 19.98 41.15 2.47
C MET A 1 19.32 41.38 1.11
N GLU A 2 19.15 42.63 0.67
CA GLU A 2 18.28 42.92 -0.50
C GLU A 2 19.06 43.08 -1.82
N HIS A 3 20.38 42.90 -1.79
CA HIS A 3 21.23 42.86 -2.97
C HIS A 3 21.95 41.51 -3.02
N ALA A 4 21.23 40.47 -3.44
CA ALA A 4 21.85 39.20 -3.78
C ALA A 4 22.68 39.38 -5.06
N GLU A 5 23.99 39.09 -5.00
CA GLU A 5 24.81 39.04 -6.22
C GLU A 5 24.17 38.05 -7.21
N PRO A 6 24.09 38.38 -8.51
CA PRO A 6 23.60 37.44 -9.51
C PRO A 6 24.48 36.19 -9.51
N LEU A 7 23.84 35.04 -9.23
CA LEU A 7 24.54 33.77 -9.16
C LEU A 7 25.16 33.45 -10.54
N GLN A 8 26.47 33.21 -10.56
CA GLN A 8 27.18 32.94 -11.82
C GLN A 8 26.60 31.70 -12.52
N PRO A 9 26.28 31.78 -13.83
CA PRO A 9 25.83 30.64 -14.61
C PRO A 9 26.92 29.57 -14.69
N PHE A 10 26.49 28.36 -15.02
CA PHE A 10 27.35 27.18 -15.11
C PHE A 10 27.17 26.53 -16.48
N SER A 11 28.28 26.35 -17.19
CA SER A 11 28.35 25.60 -18.43
C SER A 11 28.73 24.15 -18.13
N VAL A 12 27.96 23.18 -18.61
CA VAL A 12 28.28 21.75 -18.50
C VAL A 12 28.17 21.11 -19.87
N VAL A 13 29.20 20.38 -20.30
CA VAL A 13 29.19 19.72 -21.61
C VAL A 13 28.35 18.44 -21.54
N ARG A 14 27.37 18.31 -22.43
CA ARG A 14 26.57 17.09 -22.63
C ARG A 14 26.64 16.72 -24.11
N ASN A 15 27.09 15.51 -24.43
CA ASN A 15 27.23 15.02 -25.80
C ASN A 15 28.06 15.95 -26.72
N GLY A 16 29.09 16.61 -26.16
CA GLY A 16 29.92 17.59 -26.87
C GLY A 16 29.34 19.02 -26.93
N GLU A 17 28.07 19.23 -26.64
CA GLU A 17 27.43 20.56 -26.63
C GLU A 17 27.52 21.20 -25.23
N PRO A 18 27.87 22.51 -25.12
CA PRO A 18 27.85 23.22 -23.85
C PRO A 18 26.41 23.57 -23.45
N LEU A 19 25.89 22.93 -22.41
CA LEU A 19 24.61 23.26 -21.80
C LEU A 19 24.79 24.44 -20.83
N LEU A 20 24.19 25.59 -21.14
CA LEU A 20 24.20 26.76 -20.26
C LEU A 20 23.01 26.67 -19.29
N LEU A 21 23.29 26.43 -18.02
CA LEU A 21 22.28 26.49 -16.96
C LEU A 21 22.40 27.81 -16.21
N THR A 22 21.25 28.43 -15.93
CA THR A 22 21.12 29.65 -15.13
C THR A 22 20.61 29.29 -13.74
N PRO A 23 21.35 29.61 -12.66
CA PRO A 23 20.82 29.56 -11.30
C PRO A 23 19.78 30.66 -11.10
N VAL A 24 18.58 30.29 -10.69
CA VAL A 24 17.55 31.23 -10.24
C VAL A 24 17.28 30.96 -8.76
N LEU A 25 17.33 31.99 -7.92
CA LEU A 25 16.94 31.90 -6.51
C LEU A 25 15.48 32.32 -6.41
N ALA A 26 14.60 31.39 -6.09
CA ALA A 26 13.19 31.65 -5.81
C ALA A 26 12.98 31.90 -4.30
N THR A 27 12.18 32.91 -3.99
CA THR A 27 11.88 33.33 -2.60
C THR A 27 10.39 33.24 -2.26
N SER A 28 10.05 33.42 -0.99
CA SER A 28 8.68 33.44 -0.44
C SER A 28 7.82 34.64 -0.92
N SER A 29 8.41 35.58 -1.65
CA SER A 29 7.73 36.68 -2.38
C SER A 29 6.82 36.20 -3.52
N GLY A 30 5.60 36.75 -3.60
CA GLY A 30 4.52 36.28 -4.49
C GLY A 30 4.67 36.51 -6.01
N SER A 31 5.85 36.87 -6.53
CA SER A 31 6.09 36.93 -7.99
C SER A 31 6.44 35.56 -8.60
N ASP A 32 6.75 34.57 -7.76
CA ASP A 32 7.51 33.38 -8.17
C ASP A 32 6.65 32.10 -8.28
N ASP A 33 5.32 32.21 -8.32
CA ASP A 33 4.43 31.04 -8.25
C ASP A 33 4.62 30.05 -9.40
N GLU A 34 4.94 30.51 -10.62
CA GLU A 34 5.37 29.63 -11.72
C GLU A 34 6.65 28.85 -11.40
N LEU A 35 7.63 29.49 -10.76
CA LEU A 35 8.89 28.87 -10.38
C LEU A 35 8.69 27.86 -9.26
N ARG A 36 7.78 28.14 -8.31
CA ARG A 36 7.38 27.21 -7.24
C ARG A 36 6.67 25.99 -7.79
N GLU A 37 5.67 26.14 -8.64
CA GLU A 37 4.98 24.96 -9.21
C GLU A 37 5.89 24.18 -10.16
N ALA A 38 6.84 24.84 -10.84
CA ALA A 38 7.92 24.15 -11.56
C ALA A 38 8.87 23.38 -10.63
N ALA A 39 9.18 23.90 -9.44
CA ALA A 39 9.98 23.23 -8.41
C ALA A 39 9.22 22.03 -7.80
N ILE A 40 7.94 22.20 -7.45
CA ILE A 40 7.05 21.13 -6.96
C ILE A 40 6.93 20.03 -8.01
N SER A 41 6.74 20.39 -9.29
CA SER A 41 6.67 19.44 -10.41
C SER A 41 7.98 18.69 -10.62
N LEU A 42 9.15 19.29 -10.35
CA LEU A 42 10.42 18.59 -10.37
C LEU A 42 10.55 17.64 -9.17
N PHE A 43 10.39 18.14 -7.95
CA PHE A 43 10.61 17.36 -6.74
C PHE A 43 9.64 16.17 -6.64
N HIS A 44 8.38 16.35 -7.02
CA HIS A 44 7.42 15.24 -7.07
C HIS A 44 7.80 14.12 -8.05
N HIS A 45 8.48 14.46 -9.15
CA HIS A 45 8.96 13.50 -10.13
C HIS A 45 10.27 12.81 -9.70
N VAL A 46 11.19 13.54 -9.06
CA VAL A 46 12.49 13.01 -8.60
C VAL A 46 12.39 12.29 -7.24
N LEU A 47 11.46 12.72 -6.38
CA LEU A 47 11.25 12.24 -5.01
C LEU A 47 9.79 11.77 -4.85
N PRO A 48 9.39 10.63 -5.44
CA PRO A 48 8.00 10.20 -5.50
C PRO A 48 7.36 9.90 -4.14
N GLY A 49 8.16 9.69 -3.08
CA GLY A 49 7.68 9.54 -1.71
C GLY A 49 7.24 10.84 -1.03
N VAL A 50 7.61 12.01 -1.57
CA VAL A 50 7.32 13.31 -0.94
C VAL A 50 5.96 13.85 -1.41
N ALA A 51 5.04 14.04 -0.46
CA ALA A 51 3.70 14.55 -0.75
C ALA A 51 3.71 16.00 -1.26
N ARG A 52 2.94 16.31 -2.32
CA ARG A 52 2.80 17.70 -2.84
C ARG A 52 2.33 18.70 -1.79
N LYS A 53 1.49 18.28 -0.84
CA LYS A 53 1.03 19.11 0.28
C LYS A 53 2.18 19.55 1.19
N PHE A 54 3.15 18.67 1.45
CA PHE A 54 4.37 19.02 2.19
C PHE A 54 5.19 20.04 1.39
N MET A 55 5.45 19.78 0.10
CA MET A 55 6.20 20.71 -0.75
C MET A 55 5.56 22.10 -0.79
N ARG A 56 4.24 22.21 -0.99
CA ARG A 56 3.52 23.50 -0.96
C ARG A 56 3.68 24.21 0.39
N LYS A 57 3.59 23.49 1.52
CA LYS A 57 3.85 24.04 2.85
C LYS A 57 5.29 24.54 3.00
N LEU A 58 6.27 23.80 2.49
CA LEU A 58 7.69 24.19 2.50
C LEU A 58 7.93 25.46 1.67
N PHE A 59 7.42 25.54 0.44
CA PHE A 59 7.56 26.73 -0.41
C PHE A 59 6.78 27.96 0.08
N ALA A 60 5.75 27.76 0.91
CA ALA A 60 5.03 28.83 1.59
C ALA A 60 5.72 29.30 2.89
N SER A 61 6.76 28.61 3.37
CA SER A 61 7.54 29.03 4.53
C SER A 61 8.38 30.27 4.20
N GLU A 62 8.32 31.30 5.04
CA GLU A 62 9.09 32.54 4.85
C GLU A 62 10.61 32.28 4.85
N HIS A 63 11.05 31.29 5.61
CA HIS A 63 12.47 30.94 5.81
C HIS A 63 13.03 29.99 4.74
N ALA A 64 12.17 29.36 3.92
CA ALA A 64 12.59 28.44 2.88
C ALA A 64 13.08 29.20 1.64
N ARG A 65 14.28 28.85 1.16
CA ARG A 65 14.90 29.39 -0.05
C ARG A 65 15.15 28.26 -1.03
N THR A 66 14.95 28.49 -2.32
CA THR A 66 15.16 27.44 -3.34
C THR A 66 16.01 27.92 -4.50
N ILE A 67 17.08 27.19 -4.79
CA ILE A 67 17.86 27.36 -6.02
C ILE A 67 17.26 26.45 -7.09
N LEU A 68 16.98 27.02 -8.27
CA LEU A 68 16.58 26.29 -9.48
C LEU A 68 17.70 26.34 -10.51
N LEU A 69 17.99 25.18 -11.12
CA LEU A 69 18.81 25.09 -12.33
C LEU A 69 17.88 25.15 -13.54
N MET A 70 17.91 26.25 -14.28
CA MET A 70 17.08 26.43 -15.48
C MET A 70 17.93 26.41 -16.75
N ARG A 71 17.45 25.72 -17.79
CA ARG A 71 18.02 25.80 -19.15
C ARG A 71 17.62 27.09 -19.86
N SER A 72 18.40 27.44 -20.87
CA SER A 72 17.98 28.40 -21.89
C SER A 72 16.68 27.92 -22.55
N VAL A 73 15.89 28.84 -23.12
CA VAL A 73 14.69 28.46 -23.89
C VAL A 73 15.10 27.74 -25.18
N GLU A 74 16.20 28.20 -25.79
CA GLU A 74 16.80 27.67 -27.01
C GLU A 74 17.21 26.20 -26.86
N ASP A 75 17.86 25.80 -25.75
CA ASP A 75 18.27 24.42 -25.49
C ASP A 75 17.07 23.46 -25.46
N VAL A 76 15.94 23.92 -24.90
CA VAL A 76 14.72 23.11 -24.76
C VAL A 76 13.98 23.02 -26.08
N LEU A 77 13.96 24.09 -26.88
CA LEU A 77 13.44 24.05 -28.25
C LEU A 77 14.32 23.15 -29.14
N ALA A 78 15.64 23.24 -29.05
CA ALA A 78 16.57 22.40 -29.81
C ALA A 78 16.47 20.91 -29.44
N GLU A 79 16.22 20.56 -28.16
CA GLU A 79 15.93 19.17 -27.76
C GLU A 79 14.56 18.69 -28.27
N ARG A 80 13.54 19.55 -28.25
CA ARG A 80 12.21 19.23 -28.81
C ARG A 80 12.25 19.03 -30.32
N LEU A 81 12.95 19.89 -31.06
CA LEU A 81 13.15 19.75 -32.51
C LEU A 81 13.92 18.47 -32.85
N ARG A 82 14.95 18.11 -32.08
CA ARG A 82 15.66 16.83 -32.23
C ARG A 82 14.78 15.60 -32.01
N ARG A 83 13.76 15.68 -31.15
CA ARG A 83 12.77 14.59 -30.95
C ARG A 83 11.60 14.61 -31.93
N ALA A 84 11.32 15.76 -32.54
CA ALA A 84 10.23 15.93 -33.51
C ALA A 84 10.67 15.64 -34.94
N ALA A 85 11.99 15.64 -35.21
CA ALA A 85 12.53 14.97 -36.38
C ALA A 85 12.13 13.48 -36.28
N PRO A 86 11.37 12.93 -37.24
CA PRO A 86 11.10 11.50 -37.25
C PRO A 86 12.44 10.76 -37.33
N ASP A 87 12.58 9.65 -36.60
CA ASP A 87 13.77 8.81 -36.67
C ASP A 87 13.94 8.30 -38.11
N GLU A 88 14.75 9.03 -38.89
CA GLU A 88 15.17 8.63 -40.21
C GLU A 88 16.00 7.37 -40.03
N VAL A 89 15.38 6.22 -40.35
CA VAL A 89 15.76 4.88 -39.89
C VAL A 89 17.24 4.59 -40.13
N ALA A 90 18.05 4.95 -39.15
CA ALA A 90 19.49 4.76 -39.17
C ALA A 90 19.73 3.26 -39.04
N ALA A 91 20.08 2.64 -40.18
CA ALA A 91 20.34 1.21 -40.24
C ALA A 91 21.33 0.82 -39.12
N PRO A 92 21.07 -0.28 -38.38
CA PRO A 92 21.86 -0.62 -37.20
C PRO A 92 23.33 -0.76 -37.59
N PRO A 93 24.26 -0.08 -36.89
CA PRO A 93 25.67 -0.12 -37.24
C PRO A 93 26.18 -1.55 -37.14
N ALA A 94 26.82 -2.02 -38.21
CA ALA A 94 27.35 -3.38 -38.28
C ALA A 94 28.33 -3.62 -37.13
N ALA A 95 28.16 -4.75 -36.43
CA ALA A 95 28.95 -5.08 -35.25
C ALA A 95 30.46 -5.10 -35.56
N ALA A 96 31.20 -4.22 -34.90
CA ALA A 96 32.64 -4.10 -35.03
C ALA A 96 33.32 -4.23 -33.66
N GLY A 97 34.22 -5.20 -33.55
CA GLY A 97 35.35 -5.25 -32.62
C GLY A 97 35.11 -4.91 -31.15
N ASP A 98 34.91 -5.94 -30.33
CA ASP A 98 35.20 -5.87 -28.89
C ASP A 98 36.72 -5.91 -28.67
N ASP A 99 37.33 -4.77 -28.37
CA ASP A 99 38.72 -4.64 -27.90
C ASP A 99 38.72 -3.86 -26.58
N GLY A 100 38.91 -4.58 -25.47
CA GLY A 100 38.75 -4.03 -24.12
C GLY A 100 39.95 -3.20 -23.63
N VAL A 101 39.65 -2.05 -23.01
CA VAL A 101 40.54 -1.32 -22.09
C VAL A 101 39.72 -0.84 -20.89
N GLY A 102 40.18 -1.12 -19.67
CA GLY A 102 39.45 -0.76 -18.46
C GLY A 102 39.48 0.75 -18.15
N SER A 103 38.36 1.29 -17.68
CA SER A 103 38.24 2.65 -17.13
C SER A 103 37.52 2.62 -15.78
N GLU A 104 37.95 3.49 -14.86
CA GLU A 104 37.62 3.48 -13.44
C GLU A 104 36.18 3.93 -13.12
N ASP A 105 35.71 3.58 -11.92
CA ASP A 105 34.32 3.64 -11.43
C ASP A 105 33.59 4.99 -11.59
N THR A 106 33.01 5.26 -12.76
CA THR A 106 31.88 6.19 -12.88
C THR A 106 30.60 5.47 -12.47
N SER A 107 30.02 5.85 -11.33
CA SER A 107 28.78 5.23 -10.81
C SER A 107 27.58 5.53 -11.73
N SER A 108 27.33 4.64 -12.70
CA SER A 108 26.19 4.72 -13.61
C SER A 108 24.90 4.39 -12.85
N PHE A 109 24.07 5.40 -12.64
CA PHE A 109 22.72 5.24 -12.11
C PHE A 109 21.75 4.95 -13.27
N SER A 110 21.48 3.67 -13.51
CA SER A 110 20.55 3.21 -14.55
C SER A 110 19.14 3.04 -13.97
N GLY A 111 18.45 4.16 -13.75
CA GLY A 111 17.00 4.17 -13.53
C GLY A 111 16.22 3.84 -14.82
N PRO A 112 14.91 3.50 -14.72
CA PRO A 112 14.07 3.31 -15.90
C PRO A 112 14.02 4.57 -16.78
N SER A 113 13.98 4.37 -18.11
CA SER A 113 14.06 5.47 -19.08
C SER A 113 12.77 6.32 -19.08
N ASP A 114 12.93 7.64 -19.14
CA ASP A 114 11.94 8.64 -18.66
C ASP A 114 10.87 9.08 -19.71
N ASP A 115 10.75 8.45 -20.88
CA ASP A 115 10.06 9.08 -22.04
C ASP A 115 8.99 8.26 -22.79
N ASP A 116 8.69 6.99 -22.44
CA ASP A 116 7.63 6.20 -23.09
C ASP A 116 6.22 6.51 -22.56
N ALA A 117 5.73 7.72 -22.87
CA ALA A 117 4.32 8.07 -22.83
C ALA A 117 3.90 8.53 -24.24
N PRO A 118 3.25 7.67 -25.05
CA PRO A 118 2.97 8.00 -26.45
C PRO A 118 1.97 9.16 -26.54
N ALA A 119 2.42 10.28 -27.11
CA ALA A 119 1.53 11.31 -27.60
C ALA A 119 0.75 10.73 -28.80
N GLY A 120 -0.58 10.85 -28.77
CA GLY A 120 -1.44 10.18 -29.73
C GLY A 120 -1.19 10.62 -31.18
N ALA A 121 -0.78 9.68 -32.02
CA ALA A 121 -0.91 9.78 -33.47
C ALA A 121 -2.27 9.21 -33.87
N SER A 122 -3.22 10.09 -34.15
CA SER A 122 -4.43 9.75 -34.89
C SER A 122 -4.08 9.46 -36.33
N ASP A 123 -4.54 8.35 -36.91
CA ASP A 123 -4.69 8.32 -38.37
C ASP A 123 -5.74 7.34 -38.91
N VAL A 124 -6.31 7.74 -40.04
CA VAL A 124 -7.15 7.03 -41.02
C VAL A 124 -8.53 6.50 -40.58
N GLU A 125 -9.55 7.09 -41.21
CA GLU A 125 -10.96 6.69 -41.19
C GLU A 125 -11.23 5.33 -41.86
N HIS A 126 -12.25 4.61 -41.38
CA HIS A 126 -13.04 3.73 -42.25
C HIS A 126 -14.54 3.97 -42.03
N ALA A 127 -15.24 4.32 -43.11
CA ALA A 127 -16.62 4.78 -43.07
C ALA A 127 -17.59 3.62 -42.75
N GLY A 128 -18.47 3.85 -41.76
CA GLY A 128 -19.55 2.95 -41.37
C GLY A 128 -20.82 3.73 -41.07
N SER A 129 -21.61 4.02 -42.11
CA SER A 129 -22.85 4.81 -42.03
C SER A 129 -23.90 4.14 -41.11
N GLY A 130 -24.43 4.89 -40.14
CA GLY A 130 -25.50 4.46 -39.24
C GLY A 130 -26.39 5.64 -38.81
N ALA A 131 -27.66 5.60 -39.19
CA ALA A 131 -28.61 6.71 -39.03
C ALA A 131 -28.89 7.08 -37.56
N GLY A 132 -29.05 8.38 -37.29
CA GLY A 132 -29.41 8.90 -35.97
C GLY A 132 -30.92 9.04 -35.73
N MET A 133 -31.28 9.37 -34.48
CA MET A 133 -32.59 9.93 -34.07
C MET A 133 -32.37 10.90 -32.87
N PRO A 134 -33.18 11.97 -32.70
CA PRO A 134 -32.94 13.01 -31.70
C PRO A 134 -33.93 13.00 -30.50
N GLY A 135 -33.56 13.71 -29.43
CA GLY A 135 -34.40 14.03 -28.26
C GLY A 135 -33.69 13.71 -26.93
N SER A 136 -33.88 14.43 -25.83
CA SER A 136 -34.63 15.67 -25.57
C SER A 136 -34.03 16.37 -24.34
N ASN A 137 -34.16 17.69 -24.24
CA ASN A 137 -33.71 18.48 -23.08
C ASN A 137 -34.47 18.13 -21.79
N SER A 138 -33.82 18.31 -20.64
CA SER A 138 -34.42 18.85 -19.42
C SER A 138 -33.36 19.42 -18.47
N ASP A 139 -33.49 20.69 -18.10
CA ASP A 139 -32.64 21.42 -17.14
C ASP A 139 -32.77 20.90 -15.69
N GLY A 140 -31.78 21.17 -14.83
CA GLY A 140 -31.83 20.72 -13.42
C GLY A 140 -30.65 21.11 -12.51
N SER A 141 -30.34 22.40 -12.39
CA SER A 141 -29.23 22.95 -11.60
C SER A 141 -29.11 22.42 -10.14
N SER A 142 -27.90 22.16 -9.67
CA SER A 142 -27.31 22.89 -8.51
C SER A 142 -25.81 22.60 -8.36
N ALA A 143 -25.05 23.56 -7.82
CA ALA A 143 -23.60 23.61 -7.92
C ALA A 143 -22.85 23.04 -6.70
N VAL A 144 -21.68 22.44 -6.98
CA VAL A 144 -20.47 22.47 -6.14
C VAL A 144 -19.27 22.35 -7.07
N ASP A 145 -18.34 23.30 -7.00
CA ASP A 145 -17.22 23.41 -7.93
C ASP A 145 -16.10 22.41 -7.59
N ASP A 146 -15.74 21.57 -8.57
CA ASP A 146 -14.55 20.72 -8.54
C ASP A 146 -13.75 20.97 -9.84
N GLU A 147 -12.62 21.68 -9.73
CA GLU A 147 -11.79 22.10 -10.87
C GLU A 147 -11.03 20.91 -11.48
N SER A 148 -11.71 20.16 -12.34
CA SER A 148 -11.06 19.19 -13.21
C SER A 148 -10.19 19.90 -14.26
N LEU A 149 -8.86 19.68 -14.19
CA LEU A 149 -7.84 20.20 -15.11
C LEU A 149 -7.91 19.54 -16.52
N ALA A 150 -9.05 19.65 -17.19
CA ALA A 150 -9.33 19.02 -18.48
C ALA A 150 -9.66 20.00 -19.62
N ASP A 151 -9.81 21.31 -19.34
CA ASP A 151 -10.32 22.29 -20.32
C ASP A 151 -9.37 23.48 -20.58
N GLU A 152 -8.22 23.20 -21.20
CA GLU A 152 -7.36 24.21 -21.86
C GLU A 152 -6.83 23.71 -23.22
N LEU A 153 -7.74 23.24 -24.07
CA LEU A 153 -7.49 23.10 -25.52
C LEU A 153 -8.48 23.95 -26.32
N GLY A 154 -8.45 25.27 -26.04
CA GLY A 154 -9.18 26.28 -26.80
C GLY A 154 -8.82 26.21 -28.28
N GLY A 155 -9.84 26.15 -29.15
CA GLY A 155 -9.67 25.83 -30.55
C GLY A 155 -8.85 26.84 -31.36
N CYS A 156 -7.86 26.34 -32.12
CA CYS A 156 -7.22 27.09 -33.19
C CYS A 156 -7.84 26.69 -34.55
N SER A 157 -8.39 27.67 -35.26
CA SER A 157 -8.86 27.50 -36.64
C SER A 157 -7.68 27.30 -37.60
N PRO A 158 -7.76 26.37 -38.58
CA PRO A 158 -6.65 26.04 -39.45
C PRO A 158 -6.56 26.99 -40.67
N ALA A 159 -5.85 28.11 -40.55
CA ALA A 159 -5.49 28.95 -41.70
C ALA A 159 -4.20 29.79 -41.50
N GLY A 160 -3.05 29.26 -41.93
CA GLY A 160 -2.05 30.10 -42.62
C GLY A 160 -0.96 30.86 -41.85
N ALA A 161 -0.27 30.24 -40.88
CA ALA A 161 1.10 30.61 -40.47
C ALA A 161 1.75 29.47 -39.65
N PRO A 162 3.09 29.28 -39.64
CA PRO A 162 3.73 28.17 -38.93
C PRO A 162 3.63 28.32 -37.41
N ALA A 163 2.73 27.55 -36.79
CA ALA A 163 2.40 27.56 -35.37
C ALA A 163 3.46 26.86 -34.47
N VAL A 164 4.74 27.23 -34.60
CA VAL A 164 5.87 26.57 -33.89
C VAL A 164 6.41 27.42 -32.71
N ALA A 165 5.82 28.59 -32.45
CA ALA A 165 6.11 29.40 -31.26
C ALA A 165 5.39 28.88 -29.99
N CYS A 166 5.41 27.56 -29.76
CA CYS A 166 4.81 26.96 -28.56
C CYS A 166 5.64 27.35 -27.32
N ALA A 167 5.10 28.24 -26.49
CA ALA A 167 5.79 28.79 -25.32
C ALA A 167 6.33 27.67 -24.41
N VAL A 168 7.64 27.67 -24.17
CA VAL A 168 8.30 26.64 -23.36
C VAL A 168 7.93 26.85 -21.89
N ARG A 169 6.90 26.15 -21.42
CA ARG A 169 6.44 26.19 -20.02
C ARG A 169 7.63 25.99 -19.06
N THR A 170 7.70 26.87 -18.05
CA THR A 170 8.77 26.98 -17.04
C THR A 170 9.22 25.63 -16.47
N LYS A 171 8.27 24.72 -16.17
CA LYS A 171 8.53 23.35 -15.69
C LYS A 171 9.44 22.50 -16.58
N HIS A 172 9.47 22.69 -17.91
CA HIS A 172 10.37 21.93 -18.80
C HIS A 172 11.80 22.47 -18.84
N ARG A 173 12.01 23.71 -18.36
CA ARG A 173 13.33 24.34 -18.29
C ARG A 173 14.08 23.94 -17.01
N VAL A 174 13.36 23.62 -15.93
CA VAL A 174 13.95 23.21 -14.65
C VAL A 174 14.56 21.82 -14.75
N VAL A 175 15.87 21.74 -14.50
CA VAL A 175 16.71 20.53 -14.54
C VAL A 175 16.96 19.94 -13.16
N GLY A 176 17.13 20.81 -12.16
CA GLY A 176 17.42 20.45 -10.78
C GLY A 176 17.03 21.58 -9.83
N ALA A 177 16.83 21.24 -8.57
CA ALA A 177 16.49 22.18 -7.51
C ALA A 177 17.10 21.77 -6.18
N ALA A 178 17.36 22.76 -5.33
CA ALA A 178 17.75 22.56 -3.94
C ALA A 178 17.01 23.57 -3.05
N SER A 179 16.19 23.07 -2.13
CA SER A 179 15.47 23.87 -1.13
C SER A 179 16.14 23.72 0.23
N PHE A 180 16.37 24.84 0.90
CA PHE A 180 17.04 24.90 2.19
C PHE A 180 16.44 25.99 3.08
N GLU A 181 16.57 25.84 4.38
CA GLU A 181 16.12 26.78 5.39
C GLU A 181 17.23 27.01 6.43
N LEU A 182 17.31 28.23 6.96
CA LEU A 182 18.26 28.58 8.01
C LEU A 182 17.51 28.62 9.34
N VAL A 183 17.75 27.62 10.18
CA VAL A 183 17.12 27.50 11.50
C VAL A 183 17.94 28.31 12.50
N GLU A 184 17.24 29.17 13.26
CA GLU A 184 17.85 30.09 14.21
C GLU A 184 17.88 29.53 15.65
N GLU A 185 18.64 30.23 16.50
CA GLU A 185 19.08 29.84 17.84
C GLU A 185 17.97 29.33 18.77
N ALA A 186 16.75 29.86 18.67
CA ALA A 186 15.62 29.49 19.53
C ALA A 186 15.23 28.00 19.46
N GLN A 187 15.57 27.32 18.36
CA GLN A 187 15.31 25.88 18.15
C GLN A 187 16.58 25.03 18.21
N CYS A 188 17.76 25.65 18.31
CA CYS A 188 19.04 24.96 18.22
C CYS A 188 19.56 24.48 19.59
N PRO A 189 20.44 23.45 19.63
CA PRO A 189 21.13 23.06 20.86
C PRO A 189 22.03 24.19 21.40
N ARG A 190 22.23 24.23 22.72
CA ARG A 190 22.96 25.30 23.45
C ARG A 190 24.39 25.64 23.00
N ASP A 191 24.97 24.87 22.07
CA ASP A 191 26.32 25.04 21.54
C ASP A 191 26.34 25.50 20.06
N VAL A 192 25.17 25.72 19.44
CA VAL A 192 25.01 25.94 18.00
C VAL A 192 23.99 27.06 17.78
N HIS A 193 24.40 28.19 17.18
CA HIS A 193 23.50 29.34 17.03
C HIS A 193 22.72 29.30 15.72
N ARG A 194 23.29 28.70 14.66
CA ARG A 194 22.67 28.67 13.33
C ARG A 194 22.89 27.34 12.61
N VAL A 195 21.79 26.71 12.20
CA VAL A 195 21.80 25.44 11.48
C VAL A 195 21.21 25.62 10.09
N LEU A 196 21.98 25.27 9.06
CA LEU A 196 21.49 25.21 7.69
C LEU A 196 20.86 23.85 7.44
N GLN A 197 19.55 23.79 7.24
CA GLN A 197 18.86 22.56 6.88
C GLN A 197 18.67 22.49 5.36
N VAL A 198 19.16 21.42 4.73
CA VAL A 198 18.90 21.11 3.32
C VAL A 198 17.72 20.14 3.27
N THR A 199 16.55 20.69 2.96
CA THR A 199 15.25 20.01 3.12
C THR A 199 14.85 19.22 1.88
N LEU A 200 15.17 19.70 0.68
CA LEU A 200 14.96 18.94 -0.57
C LEU A 200 16.14 19.17 -1.53
N LEU A 201 16.62 18.11 -2.18
CA LEU A 201 17.63 18.17 -3.24
C LEU A 201 17.24 17.17 -4.33
N GLY A 202 17.15 17.63 -5.58
CA GLY A 202 16.67 16.79 -6.68
C GLY A 202 17.18 17.26 -8.04
N VAL A 203 17.54 16.31 -8.90
CA VAL A 203 17.93 16.54 -10.30
C VAL A 203 17.28 15.45 -11.14
N ARG A 204 16.70 15.82 -12.30
CA ARG A 204 16.10 14.84 -13.22
C ARG A 204 17.14 13.80 -13.65
N THR A 205 16.73 12.53 -13.73
CA THR A 205 17.54 11.36 -14.06
C THR A 205 18.54 11.62 -15.19
N LYS A 206 18.05 12.15 -16.32
CA LYS A 206 18.85 12.44 -17.53
C LYS A 206 19.98 13.48 -17.38
N PHE A 207 20.09 14.15 -16.24
CA PHE A 207 21.16 15.10 -15.92
C PHE A 207 21.91 14.78 -14.61
N GLN A 208 21.60 13.67 -13.91
CA GLN A 208 22.28 13.31 -12.67
C GLN A 208 23.77 13.00 -12.89
N ALA A 209 24.09 12.27 -13.98
CA ALA A 209 25.46 11.94 -14.38
C ALA A 209 26.36 13.18 -14.64
N LEU A 210 25.76 14.35 -14.91
CA LEU A 210 26.49 15.61 -15.07
C LEU A 210 26.97 16.24 -13.75
N GLY A 211 26.71 15.59 -12.61
CA GLY A 211 27.14 16.07 -11.29
C GLY A 211 26.41 17.33 -10.82
N LEU A 212 25.25 17.67 -11.39
CA LEU A 212 24.53 18.90 -11.05
C LEU A 212 24.08 18.94 -9.58
N GLY A 213 23.75 17.80 -8.98
CA GLY A 213 23.43 17.71 -7.55
C GLY A 213 24.61 18.11 -6.66
N ALA A 214 25.84 17.71 -7.05
CA ALA A 214 27.07 18.12 -6.38
C ALA A 214 27.32 19.63 -6.48
N GLN A 215 27.00 20.23 -7.63
CA GLN A 215 27.14 21.67 -7.85
C GLN A 215 26.09 22.47 -7.05
N LEU A 216 24.82 22.04 -7.06
CA LEU A 216 23.75 22.61 -6.24
C LEU A 216 24.12 22.58 -4.76
N LEU A 217 24.50 21.42 -4.24
CA LEU A 217 24.87 21.27 -2.83
C LEU A 217 26.06 22.17 -2.47
N ARG A 218 27.10 22.27 -3.31
CA ARG A 218 28.21 23.22 -3.09
C ARG A 218 27.76 24.69 -3.07
N ARG A 219 26.74 25.07 -3.84
CA ARG A 219 26.17 26.44 -3.83
C ARG A 219 25.37 26.69 -2.56
N VAL A 220 24.53 25.74 -2.11
CA VAL A 220 23.79 25.81 -0.83
C VAL A 220 24.77 25.84 0.35
N LEU A 221 25.85 25.06 0.30
CA LEU A 221 26.91 25.07 1.31
C LEU A 221 27.82 26.32 1.26
N SER A 222 27.59 27.27 0.36
CA SER A 222 28.35 28.52 0.31
C SER A 222 27.79 29.55 1.31
N PRO A 223 28.59 30.06 2.27
CA PRO A 223 28.13 31.10 3.19
C PRO A 223 27.69 32.40 2.51
N ARG A 224 28.08 32.63 1.25
CA ARG A 224 27.60 33.77 0.45
C ARG A 224 26.10 33.73 0.18
N LEU A 225 25.51 32.53 0.11
CA LEU A 225 24.10 32.34 -0.23
C LEU A 225 23.25 32.05 1.01
N SER A 226 23.75 31.17 1.87
CA SER A 226 23.05 30.69 3.06
C SER A 226 23.34 31.49 4.33
N GLY A 227 24.24 32.47 4.26
CA GLY A 227 24.73 33.23 5.41
C GLY A 227 25.76 32.44 6.24
N ALA A 228 26.11 32.96 7.41
CA ALA A 228 26.94 32.25 8.37
C ALA A 228 26.12 31.22 9.15
N TYR A 229 26.60 29.96 9.19
CA TYR A 229 25.98 28.84 9.89
C TYR A 229 27.06 27.87 10.41
N ASP A 230 26.80 27.23 11.54
CA ASP A 230 27.75 26.42 12.30
C ASP A 230 27.71 24.93 11.88
N ALA A 231 26.53 24.45 11.49
CA ALA A 231 26.33 23.10 11.00
C ALA A 231 25.33 23.08 9.83
N THR A 232 25.51 22.16 8.90
CA THR A 232 24.48 21.78 7.93
C THR A 232 23.88 20.43 8.32
N ILE A 233 22.57 20.30 8.23
CA ILE A 233 21.84 19.05 8.41
C ILE A 233 20.99 18.73 7.19
N THR A 234 20.73 17.45 6.96
CA THR A 234 19.85 16.98 5.88
C THR A 234 19.32 15.60 6.22
N PHE A 235 18.11 15.28 5.75
CA PHE A 235 17.62 13.91 5.73
C PHE A 235 17.95 13.31 4.37
N ALA A 236 18.80 12.29 4.38
CA ALA A 236 19.21 11.58 3.18
C ALA A 236 18.44 10.27 3.06
N ASP A 237 17.76 10.06 1.93
CA ASP A 237 17.29 8.72 1.55
C ASP A 237 18.47 7.74 1.52
N HIS A 238 18.19 6.45 1.77
CA HIS A 238 19.20 5.39 1.85
C HIS A 238 20.26 5.45 0.73
N ASP A 239 19.82 5.68 -0.51
CA ASP A 239 20.71 5.71 -1.67
C ASP A 239 21.51 7.03 -1.78
N ALA A 240 20.99 8.12 -1.21
CA ALA A 240 21.63 9.43 -1.17
C ALA A 240 22.71 9.55 -0.07
N VAL A 241 22.71 8.68 0.95
CA VAL A 241 23.72 8.70 2.05
C VAL A 241 25.16 8.71 1.49
N ARG A 242 25.45 7.86 0.50
CA ARG A 242 26.77 7.80 -0.15
C ARG A 242 27.14 9.09 -0.88
N PHE A 243 26.15 9.80 -1.44
CA PHE A 243 26.36 11.10 -2.07
C PHE A 243 26.70 12.15 -1.02
N PHE A 244 25.92 12.27 0.07
CA PHE A 244 26.16 13.27 1.11
C PHE A 244 27.47 13.05 1.88
N ARG A 245 27.89 11.79 2.15
CA ARG A 245 29.21 11.51 2.74
C ARG A 245 30.37 12.10 1.93
N LYS A 246 30.28 12.16 0.59
CA LYS A 246 31.30 12.81 -0.27
C LYS A 246 31.45 14.32 -0.05
N PHE A 247 30.50 14.97 0.64
CA PHE A 247 30.56 16.39 1.02
C PHE A 247 30.92 16.61 2.49
N GLY A 248 31.28 15.55 3.22
CA GLY A 248 31.64 15.61 4.63
C GLY A 248 30.44 15.60 5.59
N PHE A 249 29.27 15.14 5.13
CA PHE A 249 28.18 14.79 6.03
C PHE A 249 28.46 13.44 6.72
N SER A 250 28.11 13.33 7.99
CA SER A 250 28.22 12.14 8.82
C SER A 250 26.84 11.73 9.34
N ASP A 251 26.56 10.44 9.26
CA ASP A 251 25.40 9.76 9.86
C ASP A 251 25.69 9.23 11.29
N ASP A 252 26.77 9.70 11.94
CA ASP A 252 27.09 9.34 13.33
C ASP A 252 25.94 9.73 14.28
N ALA A 253 25.41 8.74 14.99
CA ALA A 253 24.36 8.87 15.99
C ALA A 253 24.68 9.94 17.06
N ILE A 254 25.95 10.10 17.44
CA ILE A 254 26.40 11.06 18.47
C ILE A 254 26.33 12.51 17.99
N LEU A 255 26.65 12.75 16.72
CA LEU A 255 26.59 14.07 16.11
C LEU A 255 25.14 14.43 15.77
N THR A 256 24.42 13.48 15.15
CA THR A 256 23.03 13.63 14.71
C THR A 256 22.03 13.75 15.86
N SER A 257 22.26 13.09 17.01
CA SER A 257 21.34 13.14 18.16
C SER A 257 21.05 14.54 18.66
N ARG A 258 22.00 15.47 18.53
CA ARG A 258 21.84 16.88 18.93
C ARG A 258 20.79 17.60 18.09
N PHE A 259 20.64 17.22 16.81
CA PHE A 259 19.79 17.92 15.85
C PHE A 259 18.40 17.29 15.69
N ARG A 260 18.13 16.15 16.33
CA ARG A 260 16.80 15.48 16.31
C ARG A 260 15.66 16.31 16.91
N ALA A 261 15.96 17.30 17.74
CA ALA A 261 14.96 18.24 18.28
C ALA A 261 14.70 19.45 17.37
N VAL A 262 15.56 19.66 16.36
CA VAL A 262 15.51 20.81 15.45
C VAL A 262 14.60 20.53 14.26
N VAL A 263 14.46 19.26 13.86
CA VAL A 263 13.72 18.86 12.65
C VAL A 263 12.89 17.61 12.90
N ASP A 264 11.66 17.63 12.39
CA ASP A 264 10.76 16.48 12.35
C ASP A 264 11.44 15.27 11.67
N ALA A 265 11.21 14.07 12.20
CA ALA A 265 11.73 12.84 11.60
C ALA A 265 11.03 12.53 10.26
N TRP A 266 11.81 12.17 9.24
CA TRP A 266 11.32 11.71 7.95
C TRP A 266 11.43 10.18 7.86
N ASP A 267 10.30 9.51 7.62
CA ASP A 267 10.23 8.06 7.43
C ASP A 267 11.23 7.60 6.36
N GLN A 268 11.91 6.47 6.61
CA GLN A 268 12.89 5.82 5.70
C GLN A 268 14.15 6.63 5.35
N SER A 269 14.36 7.79 5.97
CA SER A 269 15.55 8.63 5.74
C SER A 269 16.56 8.56 6.90
N THR A 270 17.81 8.89 6.61
CA THR A 270 18.91 9.00 7.59
C THR A 270 19.23 10.47 7.83
N LEU A 271 19.10 10.95 9.07
CA LEU A 271 19.59 12.28 9.45
C LEU A 271 21.12 12.29 9.34
N MET A 272 21.65 13.25 8.59
CA MET A 272 23.08 13.45 8.42
C MET A 272 23.49 14.88 8.78
N VAL A 273 24.66 15.01 9.42
CA VAL A 273 25.21 16.29 9.88
C VAL A 273 26.57 16.53 9.25
N ARG A 274 26.77 17.73 8.69
CA ARG A 274 28.07 18.28 8.32
C ARG A 274 28.36 19.46 9.25
N HIS A 275 29.25 19.27 10.22
CA HIS A 275 29.77 20.41 10.95
C HIS A 275 30.59 21.29 10.00
N ASN A 276 30.27 22.58 9.91
CA ASN A 276 31.26 23.50 9.41
C ASN A 276 32.32 23.57 10.50
N VAL A 277 33.54 23.12 10.18
CA VAL A 277 34.71 23.62 10.90
C VAL A 277 34.81 25.08 10.52
N CYS A 278 34.11 25.94 11.28
CA CYS A 278 34.34 27.38 11.23
C CYS A 278 35.84 27.56 11.34
N ALA A 279 36.45 28.15 10.31
CA ALA A 279 37.84 28.56 10.38
C ALA A 279 37.99 29.34 11.69
N PRO A 280 38.97 29.01 12.55
CA PRO A 280 39.07 29.61 13.87
C PRO A 280 38.98 31.12 13.73
N PRO A 281 38.24 31.81 14.62
CA PRO A 281 38.00 33.24 14.48
C PRO A 281 39.32 33.93 14.20
N ARG A 282 39.40 34.68 13.10
CA ARG A 282 40.63 35.24 12.55
C ARG A 282 41.19 36.30 13.50
N GLY A 283 41.84 35.81 14.55
CA GLY A 283 42.21 36.54 15.74
C GLY A 283 43.70 36.44 15.98
N VAL A 284 44.37 37.58 15.84
CA VAL A 284 45.71 37.88 16.38
C VAL A 284 46.87 37.07 15.76
N ALA A 285 47.20 37.42 14.52
CA ALA A 285 48.57 37.28 14.00
C ALA A 285 48.96 38.49 13.13
N GLY A 286 49.29 39.61 13.79
CA GLY A 286 50.20 40.64 13.28
C GLY A 286 49.78 41.50 12.07
N GLY A 287 49.21 42.68 12.36
CA GLY A 287 49.58 43.94 11.67
C GLY A 287 49.10 44.18 10.23
N GLY A 288 48.06 45.00 10.08
CA GLY A 288 47.68 45.60 8.80
C GLY A 288 46.22 46.05 8.77
N ALA A 289 45.98 47.36 8.96
CA ALA A 289 44.68 47.96 8.67
C ALA A 289 44.40 47.86 7.15
N THR A 290 43.17 47.79 6.64
CA THR A 290 41.93 48.43 7.10
C THR A 290 40.67 47.59 6.80
N ASP A 291 39.56 47.98 7.43
CA ASP A 291 38.17 47.73 6.96
C ASP A 291 37.58 46.32 7.15
N ALA A 292 37.45 45.93 8.42
CA ALA A 292 36.60 44.82 8.86
C ALA A 292 35.57 45.33 9.90
N LEU A 293 34.60 46.11 9.42
CA LEU A 293 33.46 46.58 10.24
C LEU A 293 32.29 45.58 10.18
N LEU A 294 31.46 45.62 11.23
CA LEU A 294 30.17 44.92 11.38
C LEU A 294 30.20 43.42 11.76
N TYR A 295 30.85 43.12 12.88
CA TYR A 295 30.20 42.30 13.93
C TYR A 295 30.31 43.05 15.26
N PRO A 296 29.20 43.25 16.00
CA PRO A 296 29.27 43.94 17.29
C PRO A 296 29.96 43.04 18.32
N PRO A 297 30.84 43.59 19.20
CA PRO A 297 31.50 42.84 20.24
C PRO A 297 30.54 42.62 21.42
N ALA A 298 29.50 41.82 21.19
CA ALA A 298 28.76 41.19 22.28
C ALA A 298 29.73 40.28 23.04
N ALA A 299 29.76 40.43 24.37
CA ALA A 299 30.74 39.84 25.26
C ALA A 299 31.15 38.42 24.86
N ILE A 300 32.46 38.20 24.69
CA ILE A 300 33.04 36.85 24.70
C ILE A 300 32.87 36.34 26.14
N ALA A 301 31.69 35.80 26.42
CA ALA A 301 31.55 34.82 27.47
C ALA A 301 32.59 33.74 27.17
N GLU A 302 33.49 33.48 28.13
CA GLU A 302 34.49 32.45 27.96
C GLU A 302 33.81 31.17 27.45
N PRO A 303 34.41 30.46 26.48
CA PRO A 303 33.88 29.17 26.07
C PRO A 303 33.81 28.31 27.33
N ARG A 304 32.59 28.10 27.84
CA ARG A 304 32.31 27.13 28.90
C ARG A 304 32.57 25.77 28.30
N TYR A 305 33.85 25.40 28.28
CA TYR A 305 34.28 24.02 28.19
C TYR A 305 33.44 23.28 29.23
N LEU A 306 32.51 22.46 28.73
CA LEU A 306 31.65 21.62 29.56
C LEU A 306 32.57 20.92 30.57
N ALA A 307 32.23 21.02 31.85
CA ALA A 307 33.04 20.42 32.90
C ALA A 307 33.31 18.96 32.54
N GLY A 308 34.51 18.44 32.80
CA GLY A 308 34.92 17.12 32.31
C GLY A 308 33.94 15.99 32.68
N ASP A 309 33.16 16.19 33.73
CA ASP A 309 32.13 15.26 34.21
C ASP A 309 30.84 15.28 33.36
N ASP A 310 30.44 16.42 32.78
CA ASP A 310 29.33 16.49 31.80
C ASP A 310 29.70 15.71 30.52
N LEU A 311 30.95 15.82 30.07
CA LEU A 311 31.44 15.07 28.91
C LEU A 311 31.51 13.56 29.21
N ARG A 312 31.94 13.17 30.41
CA ARG A 312 31.93 11.77 30.86
C ARG A 312 30.52 11.19 30.93
N ALA A 313 29.59 11.89 31.57
CA ALA A 313 28.19 11.46 31.66
C ALA A 313 27.57 11.26 30.26
N ARG A 314 27.90 12.10 29.28
CA ARG A 314 27.49 11.92 27.88
C ARG A 314 28.15 10.71 27.20
N ILE A 315 29.45 10.49 27.42
CA ILE A 315 30.17 9.31 26.90
C ILE A 315 29.59 8.01 27.47
N ASP A 316 29.28 7.99 28.76
CA ASP A 316 28.70 6.81 29.41
C ASP A 316 27.25 6.57 28.96
N GLY A 317 26.43 7.61 28.83
CA GLY A 317 25.12 7.50 28.19
C GLY A 317 25.17 7.00 26.73
N TRP A 318 26.20 7.36 25.95
CA TRP A 318 26.41 6.79 24.61
C TRP A 318 26.87 5.33 24.64
N ARG A 319 27.66 4.93 25.64
CA ARG A 319 28.04 3.52 25.85
C ARG A 319 26.83 2.67 26.19
N GLU A 320 26.00 3.13 27.13
CA GLU A 320 24.75 2.47 27.52
C GLU A 320 23.79 2.34 26.32
N ALA A 321 23.54 3.43 25.58
CA ALA A 321 22.71 3.39 24.38
C ALA A 321 23.24 2.42 23.30
N ARG A 322 24.56 2.31 23.15
CA ARG A 322 25.19 1.38 22.20
C ARG A 322 25.12 -0.08 22.66
N VAL A 323 25.29 -0.34 23.96
CA VAL A 323 25.07 -1.67 24.56
C VAL A 323 23.61 -2.08 24.40
N LEU A 324 22.66 -1.17 24.59
CA LEU A 324 21.24 -1.41 24.35
C LEU A 324 20.98 -1.78 22.87
N GLY A 325 21.57 -1.04 21.92
CA GLY A 325 21.50 -1.35 20.49
C GLY A 325 22.00 -2.77 20.18
N TYR A 326 23.20 -3.13 20.65
CA TYR A 326 23.73 -4.49 20.48
C TYR A 326 22.87 -5.57 21.14
N SER A 327 22.20 -5.29 22.27
CA SER A 327 21.28 -6.23 22.91
C SER A 327 20.01 -6.47 22.09
N GLN A 328 19.51 -5.43 21.39
CA GLN A 328 18.37 -5.54 20.48
C GLN A 328 18.74 -6.32 19.22
N GLU A 329 19.92 -6.05 18.63
CA GLU A 329 20.47 -6.81 17.51
C GLU A 329 20.64 -8.30 17.86
N LEU A 330 21.20 -8.60 19.04
CA LEU A 330 21.36 -9.98 19.53
C LEU A 330 19.99 -10.68 19.66
N SER A 331 19.00 -10.02 20.26
CA SER A 331 17.65 -10.57 20.43
C SER A 331 16.97 -10.87 19.07
N MET A 332 17.15 -10.01 18.06
CA MET A 332 16.67 -10.30 16.70
C MET A 332 17.38 -11.50 16.06
N LEU A 333 18.69 -11.67 16.29
CA LEU A 333 19.45 -12.83 15.82
C LEU A 333 18.99 -14.13 16.52
N GLU A 334 18.67 -14.08 17.81
CA GLU A 334 18.13 -15.22 18.56
C GLU A 334 16.74 -15.62 18.06
N MET A 335 15.84 -14.65 17.82
CA MET A 335 14.51 -14.91 17.25
C MET A 335 14.59 -15.51 15.84
N THR A 336 15.41 -14.94 14.95
CA THR A 336 15.56 -15.45 13.58
C THR A 336 16.22 -16.83 13.55
N HIS A 337 17.17 -17.11 14.46
CA HIS A 337 17.72 -18.45 14.65
C HIS A 337 16.65 -19.46 15.13
N ALA A 338 15.81 -19.08 16.09
CA ALA A 338 14.71 -19.92 16.55
C ALA A 338 13.68 -20.22 15.45
N GLU A 339 13.35 -19.23 14.62
CA GLU A 339 12.49 -19.39 13.45
C GLU A 339 13.12 -20.34 12.41
N LEU A 340 14.41 -20.20 12.09
CA LEU A 340 15.13 -21.11 11.20
C LEU A 340 15.13 -22.56 11.73
N CYS A 341 15.28 -22.77 13.04
CA CYS A 341 15.13 -24.09 13.65
C CYS A 341 13.70 -24.66 13.48
N MET A 342 12.68 -23.82 13.69
CA MET A 342 11.26 -24.19 13.50
C MET A 342 10.94 -24.56 12.05
N LEU A 343 11.38 -23.73 11.09
CA LEU A 343 11.22 -23.97 9.66
C LEU A 343 11.93 -25.27 9.22
N ARG A 344 13.15 -25.50 9.71
CA ARG A 344 13.90 -26.75 9.44
C ARG A 344 13.16 -27.98 9.97
N GLN A 345 12.56 -27.92 11.16
CA GLN A 345 11.71 -29.01 11.68
C GLN A 345 10.45 -29.22 10.83
N ARG A 346 9.83 -28.14 10.33
CA ARG A 346 8.64 -28.21 9.46
C ARG A 346 8.96 -28.89 8.13
N VAL A 347 10.09 -28.56 7.50
CA VAL A 347 10.58 -29.21 6.28
C VAL A 347 10.79 -30.72 6.50
N VAL A 348 11.45 -31.12 7.60
CA VAL A 348 11.64 -32.55 7.92
C VAL A 348 10.30 -33.29 8.04
N ARG A 349 9.31 -32.72 8.73
CA ARG A 349 7.96 -33.32 8.83
C ARG A 349 7.25 -33.42 7.47
N GLN A 350 7.44 -32.42 6.59
CA GLN A 350 6.89 -32.46 5.24
C GLN A 350 7.57 -33.54 4.37
N ASP A 351 8.90 -33.70 4.47
CA ASP A 351 9.62 -34.78 3.80
C ASP A 351 9.17 -36.17 4.28
N ASP A 352 8.97 -36.35 5.58
CA ASP A 352 8.47 -37.60 6.16
C ASP A 352 7.05 -37.92 5.64
N TYR A 353 6.17 -36.92 5.56
CA TYR A 353 4.83 -37.06 5.00
C TYR A 353 4.84 -37.35 3.48
N VAL A 354 5.75 -36.72 2.72
CA VAL A 354 5.95 -37.01 1.29
C VAL A 354 6.48 -38.43 1.09
N ARG A 355 7.35 -38.94 1.98
CA ARG A 355 7.79 -40.35 1.95
C ARG A 355 6.62 -41.30 2.25
N PHE A 356 5.78 -40.98 3.23
CA PHE A 356 4.57 -41.75 3.54
C PHE A 356 3.63 -41.83 2.32
N LEU A 357 3.24 -40.69 1.74
CA LEU A 357 2.36 -40.65 0.56
C LEU A 357 2.96 -41.39 -0.64
N LYS A 358 4.28 -41.31 -0.86
CA LYS A 358 4.95 -42.09 -1.91
C LYS A 358 4.84 -43.60 -1.68
N ALA A 359 4.95 -44.07 -0.43
CA ALA A 359 4.77 -45.48 -0.10
C ALA A 359 3.31 -45.94 -0.30
N GLU A 360 2.34 -45.12 0.13
CA GLU A 360 0.92 -45.39 -0.06
C GLU A 360 0.51 -45.42 -1.54
N VAL A 361 1.02 -44.49 -2.36
CA VAL A 361 0.83 -44.50 -3.82
C VAL A 361 1.38 -45.79 -4.44
N VAL A 362 2.55 -46.27 -4.03
CA VAL A 362 3.10 -47.56 -4.50
C VAL A 362 2.20 -48.73 -4.09
N GLN A 363 1.69 -48.75 -2.86
CA GLN A 363 0.77 -49.78 -2.37
C GLN A 363 -0.55 -49.79 -3.17
N LEU A 364 -1.14 -48.62 -3.45
CA LEU A 364 -2.35 -48.50 -4.26
C LEU A 364 -2.12 -48.96 -5.71
N HIS A 365 -0.95 -48.71 -6.30
CA HIS A 365 -0.62 -49.23 -7.62
C HIS A 365 -0.50 -50.77 -7.64
N GLN A 366 0.06 -51.38 -6.58
CA GLN A 366 0.09 -52.83 -6.43
C GLN A 366 -1.30 -53.44 -6.28
N GLN A 367 -2.17 -52.83 -5.47
CA GLN A 367 -3.57 -53.24 -5.32
C GLN A 367 -4.34 -53.12 -6.63
N ARG A 368 -4.17 -52.02 -7.37
CA ARG A 368 -4.79 -51.82 -8.69
C ARG A 368 -4.31 -52.85 -9.71
N GLY A 369 -3.03 -53.23 -9.66
CA GLY A 369 -2.48 -54.33 -10.47
C GLY A 369 -3.17 -55.66 -10.17
N ALA A 370 -3.19 -56.07 -8.89
CA ALA A 370 -3.82 -57.32 -8.46
C ALA A 370 -5.33 -57.39 -8.79
N LEU A 371 -6.05 -56.27 -8.68
CA LEU A 371 -7.46 -56.19 -9.10
C LEU A 371 -7.61 -56.27 -10.62
N ALA A 372 -6.71 -55.67 -11.40
CA ALA A 372 -6.73 -55.79 -12.86
C ALA A 372 -6.46 -57.23 -13.32
N ASP A 373 -5.54 -57.94 -12.67
CA ASP A 373 -5.24 -59.35 -12.93
C ASP A 373 -6.44 -60.26 -12.63
N GLU A 374 -7.13 -60.04 -11.51
CA GLU A 374 -8.34 -60.82 -11.16
C GLU A 374 -9.53 -60.48 -12.08
N VAL A 375 -9.69 -59.21 -12.49
CA VAL A 375 -10.68 -58.83 -13.52
C VAL A 375 -10.37 -59.54 -14.85
N ALA A 376 -9.12 -59.52 -15.31
CA ALA A 376 -8.71 -60.21 -16.54
C ALA A 376 -8.98 -61.73 -16.47
N ARG A 377 -8.73 -62.33 -15.31
CA ARG A 377 -9.05 -63.74 -15.03
C ARG A 377 -10.55 -64.03 -15.09
N LEU A 378 -11.39 -63.18 -14.48
CA LEU A 378 -12.84 -63.30 -14.54
C LEU A 378 -13.38 -63.10 -15.97
N THR A 379 -12.83 -62.16 -16.73
CA THR A 379 -13.16 -61.98 -18.16
C THR A 379 -12.79 -63.22 -18.97
N ALA A 380 -11.62 -63.82 -18.74
CA ALA A 380 -11.23 -65.07 -19.41
C ALA A 380 -12.16 -66.26 -19.06
N LEU A 381 -12.60 -66.36 -17.81
CA LEU A 381 -13.58 -67.39 -17.38
C LEU A 381 -14.96 -67.17 -18.03
N LEU A 382 -15.44 -65.93 -18.09
CA LEU A 382 -16.69 -65.59 -18.81
C LEU A 382 -16.58 -65.94 -20.29
N GLN A 383 -15.45 -65.62 -20.93
CA GLN A 383 -15.21 -65.91 -22.34
C GLN A 383 -15.11 -67.42 -22.63
N GLN A 384 -14.69 -68.24 -21.65
CA GLN A 384 -14.79 -69.70 -21.73
C GLN A 384 -16.23 -70.22 -21.59
N GLN A 385 -17.11 -69.52 -20.84
CA GLN A 385 -18.52 -69.92 -20.70
C GLN A 385 -19.41 -69.41 -21.83
N GLN A 386 -19.01 -68.36 -22.55
CA GLN A 386 -19.71 -67.78 -23.70
C GLN A 386 -20.28 -68.83 -24.69
N PRO A 387 -19.51 -69.82 -25.21
CA PRO A 387 -20.06 -70.84 -26.13
C PRO A 387 -21.17 -71.72 -25.51
N HIS A 388 -21.18 -71.89 -24.18
CA HIS A 388 -22.24 -72.63 -23.49
C HIS A 388 -23.53 -71.79 -23.35
N VAL A 389 -23.39 -70.47 -23.20
CA VAL A 389 -24.52 -69.54 -23.24
C VAL A 389 -25.10 -69.46 -24.65
N ASP A 390 -24.25 -69.32 -25.67
CA ASP A 390 -24.68 -69.28 -27.07
C ASP A 390 -25.40 -70.58 -27.49
N ALA A 391 -24.95 -71.74 -27.02
CA ALA A 391 -25.61 -73.02 -27.25
C ALA A 391 -27.00 -73.12 -26.59
N LEU A 392 -27.17 -72.59 -25.36
CA LEU A 392 -28.47 -72.51 -24.69
C LEU A 392 -29.41 -71.52 -25.40
N GLN A 393 -28.88 -70.40 -25.89
CA GLN A 393 -29.62 -69.40 -26.64
C GLN A 393 -30.15 -69.99 -27.98
N GLN A 394 -29.35 -70.82 -28.64
CA GLN A 394 -29.77 -71.57 -29.84
C GLN A 394 -30.82 -72.66 -29.56
N GLN A 395 -30.90 -73.21 -28.35
CA GLN A 395 -31.99 -74.11 -27.97
C GLN A 395 -33.32 -73.37 -27.71
N GLN A 396 -33.27 -72.12 -27.23
CA GLN A 396 -34.47 -71.31 -26.96
C GLN A 396 -35.11 -70.71 -28.22
N SER A 397 -34.44 -70.69 -29.37
CA SER A 397 -35.00 -70.18 -30.62
C SER A 397 -35.92 -71.17 -31.38
N GLN A 398 -36.32 -72.28 -30.75
CA GLN A 398 -37.43 -73.11 -31.27
C GLN A 398 -38.79 -72.44 -31.03
N PRO A 399 -39.68 -72.35 -32.04
CA PRO A 399 -40.94 -71.61 -31.92
C PRO A 399 -41.93 -72.34 -30.98
N PRO A 400 -42.52 -71.65 -29.98
CA PRO A 400 -43.50 -72.25 -29.10
C PRO A 400 -44.80 -72.58 -29.85
N ARG A 401 -45.27 -73.82 -29.70
CA ARG A 401 -46.62 -74.22 -30.15
C ARG A 401 -47.69 -73.44 -29.39
N GLN A 402 -48.65 -72.89 -30.13
CA GLN A 402 -49.80 -72.19 -29.58
C GLN A 402 -50.68 -73.14 -28.74
N LEU A 403 -50.98 -72.74 -27.49
CA LEU A 403 -52.05 -73.32 -26.68
C LEU A 403 -52.76 -72.20 -25.88
N THR A 404 -54.07 -72.37 -25.70
CA THR A 404 -55.04 -71.28 -25.51
C THR A 404 -55.61 -71.15 -24.09
N LEU A 405 -55.66 -69.91 -23.56
CA LEU A 405 -56.63 -69.39 -22.55
C LEU A 405 -56.63 -70.09 -21.15
N PRO A 406 -57.30 -69.56 -20.07
CA PRO A 406 -58.22 -68.41 -19.98
C PRO A 406 -58.01 -67.37 -18.83
N ARG A 407 -58.80 -66.29 -18.94
CA ARG A 407 -59.24 -65.19 -18.03
C ARG A 407 -59.04 -65.19 -16.48
N THR A 408 -58.86 -63.94 -15.98
CA THR A 408 -59.32 -63.31 -14.68
C THR A 408 -58.65 -63.74 -13.36
N PRO A 409 -58.70 -62.94 -12.24
CA PRO A 409 -59.40 -61.67 -11.95
C PRO A 409 -58.51 -60.51 -11.38
N PRO A 410 -59.04 -59.30 -11.07
CA PRO A 410 -58.27 -58.15 -10.53
C PRO A 410 -58.35 -57.96 -9.00
N ARG A 411 -57.24 -57.61 -8.33
CA ARG A 411 -57.07 -57.22 -6.89
C ARG A 411 -55.55 -57.02 -6.60
N VAL A 412 -55.00 -56.23 -5.65
CA VAL A 412 -55.38 -55.18 -4.65
C VAL A 412 -54.19 -54.17 -4.61
N PRO A 413 -54.37 -52.84 -4.40
CA PRO A 413 -53.24 -51.95 -4.09
C PRO A 413 -52.80 -52.10 -2.62
N VAL A 414 -51.52 -52.38 -2.37
CA VAL A 414 -50.97 -52.58 -1.03
C VAL A 414 -50.32 -51.30 -0.50
N GLU A 415 -50.86 -50.79 0.61
CA GLU A 415 -50.23 -49.74 1.44
C GLU A 415 -49.09 -50.31 2.29
N ALA A 416 -48.05 -49.51 2.55
CA ALA A 416 -47.29 -49.46 3.81
C ALA A 416 -46.10 -48.47 3.70
N PRO A 417 -45.58 -47.91 4.81
CA PRO A 417 -46.31 -47.49 6.01
C PRO A 417 -45.94 -46.05 6.45
N ALA A 418 -46.76 -45.46 7.31
CA ALA A 418 -46.41 -44.22 8.02
C ALA A 418 -45.36 -44.50 9.11
N GLY A 419 -44.27 -43.73 9.11
CA GLY A 419 -43.29 -43.67 10.20
C GLY A 419 -43.37 -42.33 10.93
N GLY A 420 -44.10 -42.27 12.04
CA GLY A 420 -44.17 -41.07 12.87
C GLY A 420 -43.00 -40.99 13.86
N SER A 421 -42.34 -39.83 13.95
CA SER A 421 -41.42 -39.52 15.06
C SER A 421 -41.64 -38.13 15.62
N ARG A 422 -42.37 -38.12 16.75
CA ARG A 422 -42.27 -37.24 17.91
C ARG A 422 -41.78 -35.79 17.73
N THR A 423 -42.73 -34.91 18.02
CA THR A 423 -42.51 -33.60 18.64
C THR A 423 -41.50 -33.65 19.81
N GLY A 424 -40.61 -32.67 19.83
CA GLY A 424 -39.69 -32.38 20.93
C GLY A 424 -39.53 -30.87 21.08
N ALA A 425 -40.51 -30.22 21.72
CA ALA A 425 -40.42 -28.79 22.00
C ALA A 425 -39.42 -28.53 23.13
N SER A 426 -38.43 -27.67 22.88
CA SER A 426 -37.56 -27.11 23.93
C SER A 426 -37.60 -25.59 23.86
N ALA A 427 -38.58 -25.02 24.55
CA ALA A 427 -38.66 -23.58 24.77
C ALA A 427 -37.75 -23.22 25.95
N ALA A 428 -36.49 -22.87 25.67
CA ALA A 428 -35.60 -22.30 26.66
C ALA A 428 -36.01 -20.84 26.94
N ALA A 429 -36.26 -20.51 28.20
CA ALA A 429 -36.82 -19.23 28.58
C ALA A 429 -35.85 -18.05 28.41
N THR A 430 -36.20 -17.09 27.57
CA THR A 430 -35.67 -15.72 27.63
C THR A 430 -36.13 -15.08 28.93
N ARG A 431 -35.20 -14.93 29.88
CA ARG A 431 -35.45 -14.27 31.17
C ARG A 431 -35.00 -12.82 31.06
N ASP A 432 -35.95 -11.89 31.10
CA ASP A 432 -35.63 -10.46 31.19
C ASP A 432 -34.91 -10.16 32.50
N LEU A 433 -33.75 -9.52 32.40
CA LEU A 433 -33.04 -8.91 33.52
C LEU A 433 -32.78 -7.44 33.18
N GLN A 434 -33.67 -6.58 33.68
CA GLN A 434 -33.39 -5.16 33.84
C GLN A 434 -32.48 -4.93 35.06
N GLY A 435 -31.58 -3.96 34.97
CA GLY A 435 -30.89 -3.41 36.14
C GLY A 435 -29.37 -3.54 36.11
N GLY A 436 -28.69 -2.51 35.61
CA GLY A 436 -27.22 -2.44 35.61
C GLY A 436 -26.71 -1.36 34.67
N GLN A 437 -26.82 -0.08 35.06
CA GLN A 437 -26.17 1.01 34.33
C GLN A 437 -24.64 0.94 34.51
N ARG A 438 -23.98 0.10 33.70
CA ARG A 438 -22.60 0.37 33.30
C ARG A 438 -22.60 1.57 32.34
N GLU A 439 -21.54 2.35 32.41
CA GLU A 439 -21.36 3.57 31.63
C GLU A 439 -21.17 3.20 30.14
N VAL A 440 -22.28 3.14 29.40
CA VAL A 440 -22.29 2.79 27.98
C VAL A 440 -21.55 3.88 27.21
N MET A 441 -20.42 3.51 26.59
CA MET A 441 -19.72 4.35 25.61
C MET A 441 -20.74 4.76 24.54
N ARG A 442 -21.10 6.04 24.50
CA ARG A 442 -22.31 6.48 23.81
C ARG A 442 -22.17 6.30 22.30
N VAL A 443 -23.08 5.51 21.70
CA VAL A 443 -23.29 5.35 20.25
C VAL A 443 -23.78 6.65 19.55
N SER A 444 -23.79 7.78 20.28
CA SER A 444 -24.21 9.11 19.81
C SER A 444 -23.67 9.56 18.44
N PRO A 445 -22.41 9.29 18.04
CA PRO A 445 -21.94 9.71 16.71
C PRO A 445 -22.41 8.79 15.57
N LEU A 446 -22.91 7.58 15.87
CA LEU A 446 -23.38 6.59 14.87
C LEU A 446 -24.91 6.52 14.76
N SER A 447 -25.64 6.94 15.78
CA SER A 447 -27.11 6.83 15.87
C SER A 447 -27.91 7.62 14.82
N SER A 448 -27.28 8.53 14.06
CA SER A 448 -27.91 9.23 12.94
C SER A 448 -27.81 8.48 11.60
N LEU A 449 -26.92 7.49 11.50
CA LEU A 449 -26.64 6.72 10.28
C LEU A 449 -27.24 5.31 10.33
N LEU A 450 -27.51 4.83 11.54
CA LEU A 450 -27.87 3.44 11.83
C LEU A 450 -29.21 3.34 12.55
N GLU A 451 -30.06 2.44 12.05
CA GLU A 451 -31.28 2.01 12.72
C GLU A 451 -31.08 0.63 13.34
N PRO A 452 -31.62 0.36 14.54
CA PRO A 452 -31.66 -0.98 15.09
C PRO A 452 -32.59 -1.84 14.23
N MET A 453 -32.11 -2.99 13.74
CA MET A 453 -32.96 -3.94 13.02
C MET A 453 -33.85 -4.69 14.02
N ASP A 454 -35.10 -4.98 13.62
CA ASP A 454 -36.02 -5.77 14.46
C ASP A 454 -35.44 -7.15 14.75
N ALA A 455 -35.37 -7.50 16.03
CA ALA A 455 -34.88 -8.78 16.54
C ALA A 455 -35.72 -9.97 16.04
N HIS A 456 -36.97 -9.75 15.64
CA HIS A 456 -37.86 -10.78 15.09
C HIS A 456 -37.78 -10.89 13.56
N SER A 457 -37.03 -10.02 12.89
CA SER A 457 -36.85 -10.11 11.44
C SER A 457 -36.04 -11.35 11.05
N HIS A 458 -36.46 -12.00 9.97
CA HIS A 458 -35.75 -13.16 9.41
C HIS A 458 -34.29 -12.84 9.05
N GLU A 459 -34.00 -11.61 8.66
CA GLU A 459 -32.64 -11.16 8.37
C GLU A 459 -31.77 -11.06 9.64
N CYS A 460 -32.30 -10.55 10.75
CA CYS A 460 -31.61 -10.53 12.04
C CYS A 460 -31.33 -11.96 12.54
N ALA A 461 -32.30 -12.88 12.44
CA ALA A 461 -32.11 -14.29 12.77
C ALA A 461 -31.01 -14.96 11.93
N ARG A 462 -31.04 -14.79 10.60
CA ARG A 462 -29.99 -15.30 9.69
C ARG A 462 -28.61 -14.75 10.03
N LEU A 463 -28.52 -13.45 10.34
CA LEU A 463 -27.26 -12.79 10.70
C LEU A 463 -26.73 -13.24 12.07
N ALA A 464 -27.62 -13.52 13.04
CA ALA A 464 -27.24 -14.10 14.32
C ALA A 464 -26.70 -15.53 14.18
N GLU A 465 -27.32 -16.34 13.32
CA GLU A 465 -26.86 -17.70 13.00
C GLU A 465 -25.50 -17.68 12.27
N ALA A 466 -25.36 -16.82 11.25
CA ALA A 466 -24.09 -16.65 10.52
C ALA A 466 -22.96 -16.11 11.42
N PHE A 467 -23.27 -15.17 12.32
CA PHE A 467 -22.33 -14.70 13.34
C PHE A 467 -21.88 -15.86 14.24
N ALA A 468 -22.82 -16.61 14.82
CA ALA A 468 -22.53 -17.74 15.70
C ALA A 468 -21.71 -18.83 15.00
N ALA A 469 -22.02 -19.16 13.74
CA ALA A 469 -21.27 -20.11 12.93
C ALA A 469 -19.84 -19.64 12.57
N SER A 470 -19.57 -18.32 12.62
CA SER A 470 -18.25 -17.74 12.34
C SER A 470 -17.32 -17.65 13.56
N LEU A 471 -17.84 -17.91 14.77
CA LEU A 471 -17.06 -17.91 16.01
C LEU A 471 -16.17 -19.15 16.07
N ARG A 472 -14.87 -18.95 16.33
CA ARG A 472 -13.89 -20.04 16.39
C ARG A 472 -13.61 -20.48 17.83
N PRO A 473 -13.67 -21.79 18.14
CA PRO A 473 -13.29 -22.33 19.44
C PRO A 473 -11.88 -21.97 19.92
N ALA A 474 -10.93 -21.87 18.99
CA ALA A 474 -9.54 -21.55 19.30
C ALA A 474 -9.31 -20.06 19.63
N ASP A 475 -10.24 -19.18 19.26
CA ASP A 475 -10.10 -17.73 19.49
C ASP A 475 -10.54 -17.32 20.91
N HIS A 476 -11.10 -18.25 21.70
CA HIS A 476 -11.75 -18.04 23.01
C HIS A 476 -10.83 -17.66 24.19
N ALA A 477 -9.72 -16.95 23.93
CA ALA A 477 -9.06 -16.14 24.96
C ALA A 477 -9.95 -14.94 25.35
N CYS A 478 -10.72 -14.41 24.39
CA CYS A 478 -11.91 -13.59 24.67
C CYS A 478 -13.07 -14.50 25.08
N GLY A 479 -13.82 -14.13 26.11
CA GLY A 479 -15.00 -14.89 26.58
C GLY A 479 -16.07 -15.07 25.49
N ALA A 480 -17.06 -15.92 25.74
CA ALA A 480 -18.06 -16.29 24.72
C ALA A 480 -18.75 -15.05 24.11
N LEU A 481 -18.42 -14.73 22.86
CA LEU A 481 -18.93 -13.53 22.20
C LEU A 481 -20.43 -13.68 21.95
N ARG A 482 -21.22 -12.73 22.45
CA ARG A 482 -22.66 -12.71 22.28
C ARG A 482 -23.07 -11.52 21.43
N LEU A 483 -23.73 -11.81 20.31
CA LEU A 483 -24.40 -10.76 19.53
C LEU A 483 -25.51 -10.15 20.38
N ARG A 484 -25.39 -8.84 20.64
CA ARG A 484 -26.31 -8.05 21.46
C ARG A 484 -27.39 -7.41 20.62
N ARG A 485 -27.00 -6.77 19.51
CA ARG A 485 -27.88 -6.11 18.53
C ARG A 485 -27.27 -6.13 17.13
N VAL A 486 -28.13 -5.97 16.13
CA VAL A 486 -27.73 -5.68 14.75
C VAL A 486 -28.29 -4.32 14.34
N TRP A 487 -27.44 -3.50 13.73
CA TRP A 487 -27.75 -2.18 13.26
C TRP A 487 -27.62 -2.13 11.73
N GLN A 488 -28.66 -1.66 11.04
CA GLN A 488 -28.69 -1.48 9.58
C GLN A 488 -28.48 -0.02 9.20
N LEU A 489 -28.05 0.29 7.98
CA LEU A 489 -28.05 1.68 7.49
C LEU A 489 -29.49 2.20 7.37
N ALA A 490 -29.76 3.33 8.04
CA ALA A 490 -31.09 3.90 8.22
C ALA A 490 -31.77 4.23 6.87
N SER A 491 -31.08 4.97 6.00
CA SER A 491 -31.64 5.33 4.70
C SER A 491 -31.68 4.13 3.75
N ALA A 492 -32.91 3.72 3.39
CA ALA A 492 -33.16 2.75 2.33
C ALA A 492 -32.62 3.23 0.97
N GLU A 493 -32.64 4.55 0.72
CA GLU A 493 -32.05 5.16 -0.47
C GLU A 493 -30.52 5.03 -0.46
N ALA A 494 -29.86 5.24 0.69
CA ALA A 494 -28.41 5.05 0.80
C ALA A 494 -28.00 3.57 0.59
N ARG A 495 -28.81 2.62 1.08
CA ARG A 495 -28.63 1.19 0.77
C ARG A 495 -28.82 0.90 -0.72
N ALA A 496 -29.85 1.45 -1.35
CA ALA A 496 -30.11 1.27 -2.78
C ALA A 496 -29.09 2.00 -3.69
N ALA A 497 -28.50 3.10 -3.25
CA ALA A 497 -27.37 3.75 -3.93
C ALA A 497 -26.14 2.85 -3.86
N ARG A 498 -25.70 2.48 -2.65
CA ARG A 498 -24.51 1.64 -2.44
C ARG A 498 -24.61 0.27 -3.12
N SER A 499 -25.80 -0.34 -3.20
CA SER A 499 -26.00 -1.57 -3.98
C SER A 499 -25.81 -1.35 -5.48
N ARG A 500 -26.33 -0.25 -6.03
CA ARG A 500 -26.14 0.10 -7.45
C ARG A 500 -24.67 0.40 -7.75
N ASP A 501 -23.98 1.12 -6.87
CA ASP A 501 -22.55 1.42 -7.02
C ASP A 501 -21.70 0.14 -6.94
N PHE A 502 -22.03 -0.78 -6.03
CA PHE A 502 -21.40 -2.09 -5.90
C PHE A 502 -21.61 -3.00 -7.13
N ASP A 503 -22.80 -2.98 -7.71
CA ASP A 503 -23.09 -3.72 -8.95
C ASP A 503 -22.46 -3.07 -10.19
N ALA A 504 -22.46 -1.73 -10.29
CA ALA A 504 -21.78 -1.00 -11.36
C ALA A 504 -20.25 -1.20 -11.33
N ALA A 505 -19.62 -1.13 -10.15
CA ALA A 505 -18.20 -1.39 -9.99
C ALA A 505 -17.83 -2.84 -10.33
N ALA A 506 -18.71 -3.81 -10.02
CA ALA A 506 -18.50 -5.20 -10.40
C ALA A 506 -18.61 -5.42 -11.92
N LEU A 507 -19.56 -4.76 -12.60
CA LEU A 507 -19.66 -4.77 -14.06
C LEU A 507 -18.44 -4.13 -14.73
N ALA A 508 -17.89 -3.06 -14.16
CA ALA A 508 -16.66 -2.43 -14.63
C ALA A 508 -15.43 -3.35 -14.48
N LEU A 509 -15.32 -4.11 -13.38
CA LEU A 509 -14.25 -5.11 -13.22
C LEU A 509 -14.41 -6.29 -14.19
N ALA A 510 -15.65 -6.73 -14.43
CA ALA A 510 -15.95 -7.80 -15.39
C ALA A 510 -15.61 -7.38 -16.84
N SER A 511 -15.82 -6.12 -17.21
CA SER A 511 -15.48 -5.62 -18.55
C SER A 511 -13.97 -5.52 -18.77
N VAL A 512 -13.21 -5.06 -17.78
CA VAL A 512 -11.73 -5.01 -17.83
C VAL A 512 -11.12 -6.40 -18.00
N ALA A 513 -11.68 -7.43 -17.36
CA ALA A 513 -11.25 -8.81 -17.52
C ALA A 513 -11.55 -9.41 -18.92
N GLY A 514 -12.51 -8.86 -19.65
CA GLY A 514 -13.08 -9.45 -20.87
C GLY A 514 -12.34 -9.19 -22.19
N VAL A 515 -11.26 -8.39 -22.19
CA VAL A 515 -10.64 -7.84 -23.43
C VAL A 515 -9.49 -8.71 -23.99
N ARG A 516 -9.06 -9.78 -23.31
CA ARG A 516 -8.03 -10.71 -23.81
C ARG A 516 -8.59 -12.03 -24.32
N GLY A 517 -8.45 -12.26 -25.63
CA GLY A 517 -8.29 -13.60 -26.22
C GLY A 517 -9.55 -14.45 -26.40
N SER A 518 -9.86 -14.78 -27.64
CA SER A 518 -10.86 -15.79 -28.01
C SER A 518 -10.48 -17.20 -27.53
N GLY A 519 -11.45 -17.98 -27.02
CA GLY A 519 -11.36 -19.44 -27.21
C GLY A 519 -11.89 -20.38 -26.14
N GLU A 520 -12.13 -19.95 -24.90
CA GLU A 520 -12.60 -20.87 -23.83
C GLU A 520 -13.48 -20.14 -22.80
N ARG A 521 -14.75 -19.90 -23.15
CA ARG A 521 -15.74 -19.22 -22.29
C ARG A 521 -16.75 -20.22 -21.71
N GLU A 522 -16.51 -20.72 -20.50
CA GLU A 522 -17.60 -21.07 -19.56
C GLU A 522 -17.19 -21.29 -18.08
N ALA A 523 -15.89 -21.30 -17.72
CA ALA A 523 -15.44 -21.62 -16.34
C ALA A 523 -14.65 -20.53 -15.58
N ALA A 524 -14.34 -19.38 -16.21
CA ALA A 524 -13.31 -18.46 -15.70
C ALA A 524 -13.79 -17.20 -14.95
N THR A 525 -15.10 -16.96 -14.81
CA THR A 525 -15.65 -15.81 -14.05
C THR A 525 -15.72 -16.11 -12.54
N GLY A 526 -14.59 -16.48 -11.95
CA GLY A 526 -14.45 -16.87 -10.53
C GLY A 526 -14.52 -15.71 -9.52
N CYS A 527 -15.36 -14.70 -9.76
CA CYS A 527 -15.53 -13.60 -8.83
C CYS A 527 -16.31 -14.08 -7.59
N SER A 528 -15.60 -14.39 -6.51
CA SER A 528 -16.21 -14.84 -5.26
C SER A 528 -16.81 -13.64 -4.53
N GLU A 529 -18.13 -13.57 -4.47
CA GLU A 529 -18.85 -12.69 -3.56
C GLU A 529 -18.86 -13.34 -2.17
N LEU A 530 -18.30 -12.65 -1.16
CA LEU A 530 -18.16 -13.14 0.21
C LEU A 530 -18.71 -12.12 1.19
N GLU A 531 -19.29 -12.62 2.28
CA GLU A 531 -19.59 -11.81 3.47
C GLU A 531 -18.45 -11.99 4.47
N LEU A 532 -17.84 -10.87 4.87
CA LEU A 532 -16.62 -10.80 5.67
C LEU A 532 -16.79 -9.77 6.79
N TYR A 533 -16.09 -9.97 7.88
CA TYR A 533 -16.11 -9.10 9.06
C TYR A 533 -14.91 -8.16 9.05
N LEU A 534 -15.16 -6.87 9.32
CA LEU A 534 -14.16 -5.85 9.60
C LEU A 534 -14.21 -5.47 11.09
N GLY A 535 -13.11 -5.68 11.80
CA GLY A 535 -12.90 -5.18 13.15
C GLY A 535 -11.92 -4.02 13.14
N ALA A 536 -12.34 -2.88 13.70
CA ALA A 536 -11.54 -1.65 13.78
C ALA A 536 -12.06 -0.76 14.94
N PRO A 537 -11.28 0.26 15.37
CA PRO A 537 -11.77 1.29 16.28
C PRO A 537 -13.03 2.00 15.75
N VAL A 538 -13.85 2.53 16.66
CA VAL A 538 -15.17 3.10 16.33
C VAL A 538 -15.09 4.26 15.34
N GLU A 539 -14.02 5.04 15.38
CA GLU A 539 -13.74 6.16 14.49
C GLU A 539 -13.54 5.70 13.04
N VAL A 540 -12.88 4.55 12.87
CA VAL A 540 -12.64 3.92 11.57
C VAL A 540 -13.95 3.33 11.02
N LEU A 541 -14.73 2.66 11.87
CA LEU A 541 -16.04 2.13 11.49
C LEU A 541 -17.02 3.25 11.12
N GLN A 542 -17.02 4.36 11.87
CA GLN A 542 -17.78 5.56 11.53
C GLN A 542 -17.34 6.15 10.19
N HIS A 543 -16.03 6.27 9.95
CA HIS A 543 -15.51 6.75 8.67
C HIS A 543 -15.99 5.88 7.50
N VAL A 544 -15.89 4.54 7.62
CA VAL A 544 -16.34 3.59 6.60
C VAL A 544 -17.86 3.68 6.36
N LEU A 545 -18.65 3.90 7.42
CA LEU A 545 -20.09 4.06 7.31
C LEU A 545 -20.48 5.38 6.61
N VAL A 546 -19.78 6.49 6.88
CA VAL A 546 -20.05 7.79 6.24
C VAL A 546 -19.50 7.83 4.81
N ASN A 547 -18.20 7.66 4.64
CA ASN A 547 -17.46 7.94 3.40
C ASN A 547 -17.31 6.70 2.49
N GLY A 548 -17.69 5.50 2.96
CA GLY A 548 -17.41 4.26 2.27
C GLY A 548 -15.98 3.76 2.49
N PHE A 549 -15.53 2.82 1.65
CA PHE A 549 -14.23 2.16 1.80
C PHE A 549 -13.08 2.93 1.13
N ASP A 550 -13.04 4.24 1.29
CA ASP A 550 -11.93 5.06 0.78
C ASP A 550 -10.68 4.84 1.64
N LEU A 551 -9.63 4.25 1.05
CA LEU A 551 -8.36 4.00 1.72
C LEU A 551 -7.41 5.21 1.71
N GLU A 552 -7.68 6.26 0.93
CA GLU A 552 -6.93 7.52 0.95
C GLU A 552 -7.40 8.44 2.09
N LEU A 553 -8.71 8.48 2.33
CA LEU A 553 -9.32 9.23 3.44
C LEU A 553 -9.25 8.50 4.79
N TRP A 554 -8.86 7.22 4.79
CA TRP A 554 -8.70 6.41 6.00
C TRP A 554 -7.85 7.16 7.04
N PRO A 555 -8.36 7.42 8.26
CA PRO A 555 -7.72 8.32 9.20
C PRO A 555 -6.29 7.85 9.55
N PRO A 556 -5.36 8.78 9.82
CA PRO A 556 -3.96 8.47 10.08
C PRO A 556 -3.87 7.42 11.17
N ARG A 557 -3.40 6.23 10.79
CA ARG A 557 -3.53 5.03 11.61
C ARG A 557 -2.77 5.21 12.92
N ASN A 558 -3.46 5.00 14.03
CA ASN A 558 -2.84 4.90 15.34
C ASN A 558 -1.67 3.90 15.25
N GLU A 559 -0.53 4.23 15.85
CA GLU A 559 0.70 3.45 15.73
C GLU A 559 0.52 1.99 16.19
N ALA A 560 -0.40 1.76 17.14
CA ALA A 560 -0.84 0.42 17.55
C ALA A 560 -1.45 -0.41 16.41
N LEU A 561 -2.18 0.20 15.45
CA LEU A 561 -2.70 -0.49 14.28
C LEU A 561 -1.61 -0.78 13.24
N ARG A 562 -0.64 0.14 13.06
CA ARG A 562 0.51 -0.08 12.16
C ARG A 562 1.33 -1.32 12.56
N GLN A 563 1.46 -1.60 13.86
CA GLN A 563 2.15 -2.81 14.34
C GLN A 563 1.44 -4.12 13.89
N LEU A 564 0.14 -4.05 13.61
CA LEU A 564 -0.69 -5.18 13.19
C LEU A 564 -0.72 -5.38 11.65
N GLU A 565 -0.11 -4.50 10.87
CA GLU A 565 -0.05 -4.56 9.40
C GLU A 565 1.00 -5.56 8.89
N VAL A 566 0.95 -6.78 9.42
CA VAL A 566 1.95 -7.85 9.22
C VAL A 566 2.16 -8.22 7.75
N PHE A 567 1.16 -8.04 6.89
CA PHE A 567 1.19 -8.37 5.46
C PHE A 567 1.03 -7.13 4.55
N GLY A 568 1.31 -5.94 5.09
CA GLY A 568 1.32 -4.68 4.35
C GLY A 568 0.20 -3.70 4.71
N GLU A 569 0.32 -2.49 4.16
CA GLU A 569 -0.61 -1.38 4.39
C GLU A 569 -1.90 -1.57 3.58
N GLY A 570 -2.83 -2.32 4.17
CA GLY A 570 -4.16 -2.58 3.60
C GLY A 570 -5.27 -2.58 4.64
N MET A 571 -6.50 -2.81 4.21
CA MET A 571 -7.62 -3.15 5.07
C MET A 571 -7.72 -4.67 5.19
N TYR A 572 -7.88 -5.17 6.41
CA TYR A 572 -7.93 -6.59 6.73
C TYR A 572 -9.39 -6.99 7.01
N LEU A 573 -9.93 -7.90 6.20
CA LEU A 573 -11.25 -8.52 6.37
C LEU A 573 -11.08 -9.99 6.74
N THR A 574 -11.96 -10.56 7.54
CA THR A 574 -11.90 -11.99 7.94
C THR A 574 -13.24 -12.69 7.76
N ARG A 575 -13.22 -14.02 7.60
CA ARG A 575 -14.43 -14.86 7.68
C ARG A 575 -14.91 -15.12 9.11
N SER A 576 -14.12 -14.78 10.14
CA SER A 576 -14.42 -15.10 11.53
C SER A 576 -14.72 -13.85 12.35
N ALA A 577 -15.94 -13.75 12.89
CA ALA A 577 -16.32 -12.61 13.72
C ALA A 577 -15.52 -12.55 15.04
N SER A 578 -15.06 -13.69 15.57
CA SER A 578 -14.18 -13.70 16.76
C SER A 578 -12.81 -13.09 16.46
N GLN A 579 -12.22 -13.40 15.30
CA GLN A 579 -10.98 -12.76 14.88
C GLN A 579 -11.18 -11.26 14.61
N ALA A 580 -12.28 -10.85 13.98
CA ALA A 580 -12.58 -9.43 13.77
C ALA A 580 -12.72 -8.67 15.10
N HIS A 581 -13.50 -9.20 16.04
CA HIS A 581 -13.76 -8.58 17.35
C HIS A 581 -12.48 -8.18 18.10
N ARG A 582 -11.43 -9.01 18.02
CA ARG A 582 -10.11 -8.74 18.61
C ARG A 582 -9.47 -7.42 18.14
N PHE A 583 -9.80 -6.95 16.94
CA PHE A 583 -9.27 -5.71 16.36
C PHE A 583 -10.17 -4.48 16.56
N CYS A 584 -11.28 -4.62 17.28
CA CYS A 584 -12.22 -3.54 17.56
C CYS A 584 -11.75 -2.55 18.65
N ALA A 585 -10.54 -2.75 19.21
CA ALA A 585 -9.98 -1.92 20.28
C ALA A 585 -10.92 -1.71 21.50
N GLY A 586 -11.74 -2.72 21.81
CA GLY A 586 -12.71 -2.68 22.90
C GLY A 586 -14.00 -1.90 22.61
N CYS A 587 -14.26 -1.46 21.37
CA CYS A 587 -15.48 -0.70 21.05
C CYS A 587 -16.75 -1.57 21.03
N GLY A 588 -16.64 -2.90 20.96
CA GLY A 588 -17.77 -3.83 20.92
C GLY A 588 -18.55 -3.84 19.59
N PHE A 589 -18.03 -3.24 18.52
CA PHE A 589 -18.69 -3.19 17.21
C PHE A 589 -17.88 -3.89 16.11
N VAL A 590 -18.51 -4.82 15.38
CA VAL A 590 -17.93 -5.49 14.21
C VAL A 590 -18.78 -5.14 12.98
N LEU A 591 -18.16 -4.67 11.89
CA LEU A 591 -18.88 -4.36 10.65
C LEU A 591 -18.92 -5.58 9.74
N LEU A 592 -20.11 -5.99 9.29
CA LEU A 592 -20.27 -6.99 8.24
C LEU A 592 -20.20 -6.30 6.87
N VAL A 593 -19.35 -6.83 6.00
CA VAL A 593 -19.01 -6.27 4.68
C VAL A 593 -19.24 -7.34 3.62
N ARG A 594 -20.00 -7.00 2.57
CA ARG A 594 -20.08 -7.81 1.35
C ARG A 594 -19.00 -7.38 0.39
N ALA A 595 -18.23 -8.34 -0.13
CA ALA A 595 -17.02 -8.09 -0.91
C ALA A 595 -16.97 -8.96 -2.17
N ARG A 596 -16.68 -8.34 -3.33
CA ARG A 596 -16.41 -9.04 -4.60
C ARG A 596 -14.92 -9.02 -4.88
N LEU A 597 -14.19 -9.95 -4.26
CA LEU A 597 -12.72 -9.89 -4.19
C LEU A 597 -12.01 -10.12 -5.54
N GLY A 598 -12.68 -10.78 -6.49
CA GLY A 598 -12.06 -11.17 -7.76
C GLY A 598 -10.89 -12.14 -7.55
N ASN A 599 -9.84 -11.98 -8.37
CA ASN A 599 -8.62 -12.79 -8.23
C ASN A 599 -7.88 -12.44 -6.94
N CYS A 600 -7.71 -13.44 -6.07
CA CYS A 600 -7.00 -13.34 -4.80
C CYS A 600 -5.62 -14.02 -4.91
N HIS A 601 -4.57 -13.43 -4.32
CA HIS A 601 -3.23 -14.05 -4.29
C HIS A 601 -2.86 -14.48 -2.86
N ALA A 602 -2.54 -15.77 -2.65
CA ALA A 602 -2.18 -16.28 -1.34
C ALA A 602 -0.73 -15.93 -0.97
N VAL A 603 -0.52 -15.36 0.22
CA VAL A 603 0.82 -15.00 0.74
C VAL A 603 0.98 -15.55 2.16
N GLY A 604 1.94 -16.46 2.33
CA GLY A 604 2.26 -17.06 3.64
C GLY A 604 3.37 -16.36 4.42
N VAL A 605 4.15 -15.49 3.77
CA VAL A 605 5.30 -14.80 4.38
C VAL A 605 4.89 -13.39 4.81
N PRO A 606 5.13 -12.98 6.07
CA PRO A 606 4.83 -11.63 6.53
C PRO A 606 5.75 -10.60 5.85
N ASP A 607 5.17 -9.48 5.44
CA ASP A 607 5.85 -8.41 4.71
C ASP A 607 5.14 -7.08 4.96
N ARG A 608 5.63 -6.32 5.95
CA ARG A 608 5.07 -5.01 6.35
C ARG A 608 5.31 -3.91 5.31
N ALA A 609 6.34 -4.03 4.46
CA ALA A 609 6.68 -3.02 3.47
C ALA A 609 5.79 -3.10 2.21
N ARG A 610 4.97 -4.15 2.13
CA ARG A 610 4.05 -4.40 1.03
C ARG A 610 3.00 -3.30 0.90
N SER A 611 3.05 -2.59 -0.23
CA SER A 611 2.06 -1.56 -0.64
C SER A 611 1.18 -2.01 -1.80
N ARG A 612 1.43 -3.20 -2.37
CA ARG A 612 0.65 -3.82 -3.44
C ARG A 612 0.80 -5.36 -3.40
N PRO A 613 -0.17 -6.12 -3.89
CA PRO A 613 -0.01 -7.54 -4.20
C PRO A 613 1.05 -7.80 -5.26
N ASP A 614 1.61 -9.01 -5.27
CA ASP A 614 2.48 -9.49 -6.35
C ASP A 614 1.58 -9.97 -7.51
N GLY A 615 1.15 -9.06 -8.38
CA GLY A 615 0.34 -9.35 -9.56
C GLY A 615 -0.71 -8.29 -9.87
N GLU A 616 -1.68 -8.65 -10.70
CA GLU A 616 -2.81 -7.77 -11.09
C GLU A 616 -3.97 -7.80 -10.07
N SER A 617 -3.97 -8.76 -9.13
CA SER A 617 -4.94 -8.86 -8.03
C SER A 617 -4.87 -7.63 -7.10
N GLY A 618 -6.03 -7.17 -6.63
CA GLY A 618 -6.12 -6.12 -5.59
C GLY A 618 -6.11 -6.67 -4.15
N VAL A 619 -6.23 -7.99 -4.00
CA VAL A 619 -6.50 -8.68 -2.74
C VAL A 619 -5.48 -9.79 -2.48
N LEU A 620 -4.94 -9.83 -1.27
CA LEU A 620 -4.16 -10.95 -0.76
C LEU A 620 -4.99 -11.83 0.19
N VAL A 621 -4.76 -13.14 0.15
CA VAL A 621 -5.21 -14.08 1.19
C VAL A 621 -4.01 -14.41 2.06
N VAL A 622 -4.12 -14.15 3.36
CA VAL A 622 -3.02 -14.30 4.32
C VAL A 622 -3.46 -15.18 5.50
N PRO A 623 -2.54 -15.87 6.18
CA PRO A 623 -2.85 -16.78 7.29
C PRO A 623 -3.29 -16.06 8.59
N GLY A 624 -3.82 -14.84 8.49
CA GLY A 624 -4.30 -14.05 9.62
C GLY A 624 -3.21 -13.34 10.44
N ARG A 625 -3.53 -12.15 10.94
CA ARG A 625 -2.73 -11.43 11.94
C ARG A 625 -2.78 -12.14 13.29
N GLN A 626 -1.67 -12.04 14.03
CA GLN A 626 -1.51 -12.57 15.38
C GLN A 626 -1.52 -11.41 16.39
N LEU A 627 -2.16 -11.59 17.54
CA LEU A 627 -1.97 -10.72 18.68
C LEU A 627 -0.85 -11.24 19.60
N PRO A 628 -0.17 -10.38 20.38
CA PRO A 628 0.80 -10.81 21.36
C PRO A 628 0.19 -11.81 22.36
N GLY A 629 0.70 -13.04 22.37
CA GLY A 629 0.21 -14.14 23.22
C GLY A 629 -0.59 -15.23 22.50
N ASP A 630 -0.94 -15.06 21.22
CA ASP A 630 -1.59 -16.12 20.44
C ASP A 630 -0.67 -17.33 20.19
N THR A 631 -1.24 -18.53 20.17
CA THR A 631 -0.49 -19.75 19.81
C THR A 631 -0.24 -19.83 18.29
N PRO A 632 1.00 -20.05 17.83
CA PRO A 632 1.32 -20.06 16.41
C PRO A 632 0.66 -21.24 15.67
N GLY A 633 -0.30 -20.92 14.80
CA GLY A 633 -0.89 -21.86 13.83
C GLY A 633 -2.42 -21.97 13.85
N ALA A 634 -3.12 -21.31 14.78
CA ALA A 634 -4.57 -21.47 14.99
C ALA A 634 -5.47 -20.49 14.18
N PHE A 635 -4.89 -19.74 13.25
CA PHE A 635 -5.45 -18.49 12.74
C PHE A 635 -6.54 -18.66 11.65
N ALA A 636 -7.36 -17.63 11.47
CA ALA A 636 -8.29 -17.54 10.35
C ALA A 636 -7.65 -16.85 9.14
N GLU A 637 -8.07 -17.28 7.95
CA GLU A 637 -7.74 -16.63 6.69
C GLU A 637 -8.26 -15.17 6.73
N GLU A 638 -7.35 -14.23 6.54
CA GLU A 638 -7.67 -12.82 6.34
C GLU A 638 -7.45 -12.42 4.87
N PHE A 639 -8.23 -11.43 4.43
CA PHE A 639 -8.17 -10.84 3.11
C PHE A 639 -7.65 -9.41 3.25
N VAL A 640 -6.49 -9.12 2.65
CA VAL A 640 -5.83 -7.81 2.71
C VAL A 640 -6.08 -7.05 1.41
N ILE A 641 -6.73 -5.89 1.52
CA ILE A 641 -7.16 -5.05 0.41
C ILE A 641 -6.30 -3.79 0.34
N PHE A 642 -5.71 -3.53 -0.82
CA PHE A 642 -4.72 -2.45 -1.00
C PHE A 642 -5.29 -1.23 -1.73
N LYS A 643 -4.79 -0.04 -1.35
CA LYS A 643 -5.19 1.29 -1.83
C LYS A 643 -5.46 1.39 -3.34
N LYS A 644 -4.56 0.85 -4.17
CA LYS A 644 -4.57 1.08 -5.63
C LYS A 644 -5.65 0.32 -6.41
N ARG A 645 -6.29 -0.71 -5.83
CA ARG A 645 -7.35 -1.51 -6.48
C ARG A 645 -8.29 -2.07 -5.41
N ILE A 646 -9.13 -1.20 -4.86
CA ILE A 646 -10.18 -1.60 -3.92
C ILE A 646 -11.24 -2.39 -4.71
N PRO A 647 -11.56 -3.65 -4.36
CA PRO A 647 -12.69 -4.35 -4.94
C PRO A 647 -14.01 -3.66 -4.55
N PRO A 648 -15.15 -4.00 -5.19
CA PRO A 648 -16.45 -3.56 -4.71
C PRO A 648 -16.65 -4.11 -3.30
N LEU A 649 -16.90 -3.18 -2.37
CA LEU A 649 -17.13 -3.44 -0.95
C LEU A 649 -18.39 -2.68 -0.53
N MET A 650 -19.31 -3.35 0.15
CA MET A 650 -20.55 -2.77 0.63
C MET A 650 -20.75 -3.09 2.12
N PRO A 651 -20.91 -2.08 3.01
CA PRO A 651 -21.24 -2.34 4.39
C PRO A 651 -22.69 -2.81 4.48
N LEU A 652 -22.92 -3.99 5.06
CA LEU A 652 -24.26 -4.56 5.22
C LEU A 652 -24.91 -4.08 6.52
N CYS A 653 -24.26 -4.37 7.65
CA CYS A 653 -24.76 -4.07 8.98
C CYS A 653 -23.61 -3.96 10.00
N LEU A 654 -23.85 -3.23 11.08
CA LEU A 654 -22.95 -3.14 12.23
C LEU A 654 -23.48 -4.05 13.35
N LEU A 655 -22.63 -4.94 13.84
CA LEU A 655 -22.93 -5.91 14.89
C LEU A 655 -22.44 -5.36 16.22
N GLU A 656 -23.34 -5.19 17.19
CA GLU A 656 -22.99 -4.87 18.58
C GLU A 656 -22.78 -6.19 19.33
N VAL A 657 -21.58 -6.42 19.82
CA VAL A 657 -21.11 -7.68 20.41
C VAL A 657 -20.66 -7.43 21.84
N ASP A 658 -21.24 -8.16 22.78
CA ASP A 658 -20.79 -8.20 24.18
C ASP A 658 -19.82 -9.40 24.34
N GLU A 659 -18.70 -9.20 25.03
CA GLU A 659 -17.96 -10.33 25.61
C GLU A 659 -18.77 -10.88 26.78
N ALA A 660 -19.12 -12.17 26.76
CA ALA A 660 -19.59 -12.83 27.97
C ALA A 660 -18.43 -12.94 28.95
N HIS A 661 -18.26 -11.92 29.79
CA HIS A 661 -17.69 -12.13 31.10
C HIS A 661 -18.63 -13.09 31.83
N ASP A 662 -18.26 -14.37 31.85
CA ASP A 662 -18.88 -15.33 32.77
C ASP A 662 -18.89 -14.68 34.14
N ALA A 663 -20.09 -14.44 34.66
CA ALA A 663 -20.27 -13.83 35.95
C ALA A 663 -19.69 -14.81 36.97
N VAL A 664 -18.42 -14.59 37.36
CA VAL A 664 -17.68 -15.40 38.33
C VAL A 664 -18.64 -15.62 39.49
N PRO A 665 -19.14 -16.85 39.70
CA PRO A 665 -20.28 -17.06 40.57
C PRO A 665 -19.86 -16.59 41.96
N ALA A 666 -20.50 -15.53 42.44
CA ALA A 666 -20.00 -14.72 43.54
C ALA A 666 -19.64 -15.63 44.71
N SER A 667 -18.34 -15.85 44.91
CA SER A 667 -17.85 -16.79 45.91
C SER A 667 -18.32 -16.28 47.26
N HIS A 668 -19.24 -17.01 47.89
CA HIS A 668 -19.80 -16.62 49.18
C HIS A 668 -18.65 -16.28 50.16
N PRO A 669 -18.62 -15.08 50.75
CA PRO A 669 -17.64 -14.77 51.78
C PRO A 669 -17.96 -15.63 53.02
N GLY A 670 -17.22 -16.73 53.17
CA GLY A 670 -17.45 -17.75 54.17
C GLY A 670 -16.43 -17.70 55.31
N ARG A 671 -16.82 -17.03 56.41
CA ARG A 671 -16.13 -16.87 57.71
C ARG A 671 -14.99 -15.88 57.78
#